data_AF-A0A0J5XCH3-F1
#
_entry.id   AF-A0A0J5XCH3-F1
#
_cell.length_a   1.000
_cell.length_b   1.000
_cell.length_c   1.000
_cell.angle_alpha   90.00
_cell.angle_beta   90.00
_cell.angle_gamma   90.00
#
_symmetry.space_group_name_H-M   'P 1'
#
loop_
_entity.id
_entity.type
_entity.pdbx_description
1 polymer ?
#
loop_
_entity_poly.entity_id
_entity_poly.type
_entity_poly.pdbx_seq_one_letter_code
_entity_poly.pdbx_strand_id
1 'polypeptide(L)'
;MEADPGSNHHDDADDGPCDVLFVYLPYGAIERPSIALGLLKQVLVDHGFSAGVHYANITFAEQIGLPVYDAISRLSREMAGEWTFAGAAFPGAESDHDGYMRTLGEILKPSVAEAAAREIAAQLWPVRRLAEAFIARTVGEIVARRPRIVGVSSMFQQHCAALALLRHLKHADPDIVTLIGGANCEDAMGLATWRNFPFVDYVVSGEADELLPDLVANALRYRAKTPPALLPAGVLGRGGPAGVAPPAGIGRARVERLDGSPTPDYRDYFRRLSHSPLRDLIRPGLPIETARGCWWGAVRHCTFCGLNGSSMAFRAKSPERAIEEFSTLADRHGINRFMVVDNIIDLDYFKTVLPRLREDHAGDWQIFYETKANLRRDQVALMRDAGIAWIQPGIESLNDNLLKQMAKGTTALINTRLLKWAREDGLFVSWNILFDIPQENDDDYRDMAGLIPALVHLQPPQAMVRIRVERFSPYQKTPELYELNIAPAWPYRYIYPLAEQQLAQLCYNFDTLGKARLQTTGDSIPGASPPIEPGSGVALCHQAVTAWRQLHDAAAKPLLCITPRADGGATVLDTRPCARQRVSQVSATAAGILALCDGGATSAQIDRGRLAPGEWDALISNRWLLALGEKYLSLPVNGDVPALPARQRFPGGYITTGPESSGLLLAE
;
A
#
# COMPACT_ATOMS: atom_id res chain seq x y z
N MET A 1 -42.30 -2.63 2.16
CA MET A 1 -43.19 -3.66 2.75
C MET A 1 -42.35 -4.90 2.88
N GLU A 2 -41.98 -5.41 4.05
CA GLU A 2 -42.26 -5.07 5.45
C GLU A 2 -40.92 -5.03 6.18
N ALA A 3 -40.78 -4.08 7.11
CA ALA A 3 -39.62 -4.00 7.99
C ALA A 3 -39.77 -5.07 9.08
N ASP A 4 -38.76 -5.93 9.23
CA ASP A 4 -38.65 -6.89 10.31
C ASP A 4 -38.40 -6.15 11.65
N PRO A 5 -39.33 -6.21 12.64
CA PRO A 5 -39.21 -5.48 13.90
C PRO A 5 -38.56 -6.38 14.96
N GLY A 6 -37.32 -6.82 14.70
CA GLY A 6 -36.73 -7.96 15.39
C GLY A 6 -35.22 -7.90 15.68
N SER A 7 -34.61 -6.72 15.83
CA SER A 7 -33.30 -6.61 16.49
C SER A 7 -33.35 -5.52 17.57
N ASN A 8 -33.33 -5.96 18.82
CA ASN A 8 -33.05 -5.09 19.96
C ASN A 8 -31.61 -4.56 19.80
N HIS A 9 -31.45 -3.41 19.14
CA HIS A 9 -30.25 -2.60 19.22
C HIS A 9 -30.15 -1.99 20.63
N HIS A 10 -29.67 -2.80 21.58
CA HIS A 10 -28.90 -2.25 22.70
C HIS A 10 -27.52 -1.90 22.17
N ASP A 11 -27.34 -0.70 21.63
CA ASP A 11 -26.01 -0.20 21.21
C ASP A 11 -25.80 1.31 21.48
N ASP A 12 -26.64 1.90 22.34
CA ASP A 12 -26.54 3.30 22.81
C ASP A 12 -25.52 3.50 23.95
N ALA A 13 -24.53 2.60 24.11
CA ALA A 13 -23.58 2.68 25.23
C ALA A 13 -22.12 2.45 24.80
N ASP A 14 -21.42 3.50 24.37
CA ASP A 14 -19.94 3.50 24.42
C ASP A 14 -19.27 4.90 24.51
N ASP A 15 -20.02 5.94 24.91
CA ASP A 15 -19.46 7.28 25.21
C ASP A 15 -19.08 7.45 26.70
N GLY A 16 -19.11 6.36 27.46
CA GLY A 16 -18.78 6.34 28.88
C GLY A 16 -17.27 6.34 29.17
N PRO A 17 -16.89 6.41 30.46
CA PRO A 17 -15.52 6.23 30.91
C PRO A 17 -14.92 4.91 30.44
N CYS A 18 -13.67 4.94 29.97
CA CYS A 18 -12.90 3.76 29.58
C CYS A 18 -11.47 3.80 30.11
N ASP A 19 -10.83 2.64 30.24
CA ASP A 19 -9.42 2.55 30.63
C ASP A 19 -8.54 3.08 29.50
N VAL A 20 -8.82 2.67 28.26
CA VAL A 20 -8.01 3.02 27.08
C VAL A 20 -8.88 3.53 25.95
N LEU A 21 -8.63 4.76 25.49
CA LEU A 21 -9.22 5.27 24.26
C LEU A 21 -8.16 5.34 23.15
N PHE A 22 -8.33 4.55 22.10
CA PHE A 22 -7.54 4.70 20.89
C PHE A 22 -8.09 5.79 20.00
N VAL A 23 -7.24 6.54 19.30
CA VAL A 23 -7.66 7.61 18.37
C VAL A 23 -7.04 7.37 17.01
N TYR A 24 -7.88 7.25 15.97
CA TYR A 24 -7.45 7.17 14.58
C TYR A 24 -7.48 8.56 13.95
N LEU A 25 -6.30 9.15 13.79
CA LEU A 25 -6.12 10.55 13.37
C LEU A 25 -6.04 10.70 11.85
N PRO A 26 -6.30 11.90 11.31
CA PRO A 26 -5.93 12.21 9.93
C PRO A 26 -4.41 12.09 9.72
N TYR A 27 -3.93 11.69 8.54
CA TYR A 27 -4.70 11.21 7.39
C TYR A 27 -4.66 9.69 7.34
N GLY A 28 -5.82 9.07 7.54
CA GLY A 28 -6.04 7.63 7.42
C GLY A 28 -7.19 7.32 6.48
N ALA A 29 -7.24 6.11 5.92
CA ALA A 29 -8.34 5.70 5.06
C ALA A 29 -9.69 5.86 5.79
N ILE A 30 -10.72 6.33 5.07
CA ILE A 30 -12.07 6.54 5.63
C ILE A 30 -13.05 5.48 5.12
N GLU A 31 -12.68 4.77 4.06
CA GLU A 31 -13.42 3.69 3.42
C GLU A 31 -13.11 2.31 4.02
N ARG A 32 -12.31 2.26 5.08
CA ARG A 32 -12.03 1.05 5.86
C ARG A 32 -11.63 1.39 7.30
N PRO A 33 -11.94 0.51 8.27
CA PRO A 33 -11.48 0.67 9.64
C PRO A 33 -9.96 0.49 9.75
N SER A 34 -9.38 0.90 10.89
CA SER A 34 -7.99 0.62 11.21
C SER A 34 -7.85 -0.79 11.78
N ILE A 35 -7.20 -1.70 11.06
CA ILE A 35 -6.91 -3.06 11.56
C ILE A 35 -6.15 -3.05 12.89
N ALA A 36 -5.10 -2.23 13.01
CA ALA A 36 -4.27 -2.17 14.20
C ALA A 36 -5.10 -1.79 15.44
N LEU A 37 -5.84 -0.68 15.39
CA LEU A 37 -6.68 -0.25 16.51
C LEU A 37 -7.84 -1.21 16.81
N GLY A 38 -8.46 -1.83 15.80
CA GLY A 38 -9.50 -2.85 16.01
C GLY A 38 -8.96 -4.11 16.70
N LEU A 39 -7.74 -4.52 16.34
CA LEU A 39 -7.04 -5.64 16.97
C LEU A 39 -6.64 -5.30 18.41
N LEU A 40 -5.96 -4.17 18.63
CA LEU A 40 -5.50 -3.76 19.96
C LEU A 40 -6.67 -3.50 20.93
N LYS A 41 -7.81 -2.98 20.43
CA LYS A 41 -9.05 -2.91 21.20
C LYS A 41 -9.47 -4.32 21.65
N GLN A 42 -9.56 -5.27 20.73
CA GLN A 42 -10.02 -6.62 21.07
C GLN A 42 -9.07 -7.32 22.05
N VAL A 43 -7.76 -7.17 21.87
CA VAL A 43 -6.74 -7.65 22.83
C VAL A 43 -7.03 -7.14 24.24
N LEU A 44 -7.30 -5.85 24.42
CA LEU A 44 -7.57 -5.28 25.73
C LEU A 44 -8.89 -5.77 26.34
N VAL A 45 -9.94 -5.87 25.52
CA VAL A 45 -11.25 -6.39 25.94
C VAL A 45 -11.13 -7.83 26.43
N ASP A 46 -10.38 -8.67 25.72
CA ASP A 46 -10.16 -10.08 26.10
C ASP A 46 -9.39 -10.21 27.42
N HIS A 47 -8.62 -9.19 27.81
CA HIS A 47 -7.89 -9.11 29.08
C HIS A 47 -8.64 -8.33 30.18
N GLY A 48 -9.92 -8.00 29.96
CA GLY A 48 -10.79 -7.37 30.96
C GLY A 48 -10.62 -5.87 31.12
N PHE A 49 -9.94 -5.19 30.19
CA PHE A 49 -9.88 -3.73 30.15
C PHE A 49 -11.00 -3.15 29.28
N SER A 50 -11.53 -1.99 29.69
CA SER A 50 -12.46 -1.24 28.85
C SER A 50 -11.69 -0.45 27.79
N ALA A 51 -12.02 -0.65 26.51
CA ALA A 51 -11.33 0.00 25.41
C ALA A 51 -12.27 0.38 24.26
N GLY A 52 -11.99 1.50 23.60
CA GLY A 52 -12.74 1.97 22.42
C GLY A 52 -11.83 2.65 21.40
N VAL A 53 -12.37 2.90 20.19
CA VAL A 53 -11.67 3.62 19.12
C VAL A 53 -12.45 4.87 18.70
N HIS A 54 -11.81 6.02 18.71
CA HIS A 54 -12.35 7.28 18.22
C HIS A 54 -11.79 7.60 16.82
N TYR A 55 -12.63 7.56 15.80
CA TYR A 55 -12.28 7.79 14.39
C TYR A 55 -12.33 9.30 14.03
N ALA A 56 -11.33 10.04 14.52
CA ALA A 56 -11.17 11.48 14.29
C ALA A 56 -10.94 11.81 12.80
N ASN A 57 -10.36 10.88 12.03
CA ASN A 57 -10.14 11.05 10.59
C ASN A 57 -11.44 11.27 9.79
N ILE A 58 -12.52 10.58 10.13
CA ILE A 58 -13.84 10.78 9.51
C ILE A 58 -14.39 12.17 9.84
N THR A 59 -14.29 12.59 11.11
CA THR A 59 -14.71 13.92 11.56
C THR A 59 -13.92 15.04 10.87
N PHE A 60 -12.65 14.81 10.57
CA PHE A 60 -11.84 15.77 9.83
C PHE A 60 -12.22 15.82 8.34
N ALA A 61 -12.46 14.67 7.71
CA ALA A 61 -12.95 14.58 6.33
C ALA A 61 -14.30 15.29 6.14
N GLU A 62 -15.19 15.22 7.13
CA GLU A 62 -16.45 15.98 7.13
C GLU A 62 -16.23 17.49 7.11
N GLN A 63 -15.20 17.98 7.81
CA GLN A 63 -14.94 19.42 7.94
C GLN A 63 -14.28 20.02 6.71
N ILE A 64 -13.32 19.30 6.11
CA ILE A 64 -12.58 19.82 4.95
C ILE A 64 -13.17 19.39 3.61
N GLY A 65 -14.08 18.40 3.62
CA GLY A 65 -14.69 17.82 2.44
C GLY A 65 -13.86 16.69 1.82
N LEU A 66 -14.55 15.70 1.24
CA LEU A 66 -13.92 14.52 0.63
C LEU A 66 -12.89 14.84 -0.48
N PRO A 67 -13.15 15.77 -1.43
CA PRO A 67 -12.18 16.06 -2.48
C PRO A 67 -10.85 16.57 -1.93
N VAL A 68 -10.90 17.45 -0.92
CA VAL A 68 -9.69 18.00 -0.27
C VAL A 68 -8.99 16.92 0.54
N TYR A 69 -9.74 16.10 1.29
CA TYR A 69 -9.18 15.00 2.06
C TYR A 69 -8.46 13.98 1.19
N ASP A 70 -9.07 13.58 0.07
CA ASP A 70 -8.49 12.65 -0.90
C ASP A 70 -7.25 13.24 -1.58
N ALA A 71 -7.30 14.51 -2.00
CA ALA A 71 -6.15 15.20 -2.59
C ALA A 71 -4.94 15.24 -1.64
N ILE A 72 -5.15 15.60 -0.36
CA ILE A 72 -4.05 15.62 0.63
C ILE A 72 -3.54 14.21 0.92
N SER A 73 -4.43 13.22 1.00
CA SER A 73 -4.06 11.82 1.22
C SER A 73 -3.19 11.25 0.08
N ARG A 74 -3.40 11.71 -1.16
CA ARG A 74 -2.57 11.33 -2.32
C ARG A 74 -1.16 11.93 -2.26
N LEU A 75 -1.01 13.12 -1.69
CA LEU A 75 0.28 13.78 -1.46
C LEU A 75 1.03 13.19 -0.25
N SER A 76 0.90 11.87 -0.06
CA SER A 76 1.53 11.10 1.02
C SER A 76 3.06 11.23 1.01
N ARG A 77 3.64 11.21 -0.20
CA ARG A 77 5.08 11.28 -0.46
C ARG A 77 5.67 12.64 -0.08
N GLU A 78 4.93 13.71 -0.35
CA GLU A 78 5.32 15.10 -0.11
C GLU A 78 5.02 15.54 1.33
N MET A 79 4.48 14.64 2.16
CA MET A 79 4.16 14.90 3.57
C MET A 79 3.18 16.06 3.76
N ALA A 80 2.27 16.30 2.80
CA ALA A 80 1.28 17.38 2.88
C ALA A 80 0.39 17.27 4.12
N GLY A 81 -0.04 16.06 4.47
CA GLY A 81 -0.83 15.83 5.67
C GLY A 81 -0.08 16.22 6.95
N GLU A 82 1.19 15.80 7.07
CA GLU A 82 2.06 16.18 8.18
C GLU A 82 2.25 17.69 8.24
N TRP A 83 2.49 18.33 7.10
CA TRP A 83 2.62 19.78 7.01
C TRP A 83 1.35 20.50 7.49
N THR A 84 0.14 20.00 7.20
CA THR A 84 -1.09 20.65 7.70
C THR A 84 -1.21 20.62 9.23
N PHE A 85 -0.68 19.59 9.90
CA PHE A 85 -0.74 19.46 11.36
C PHE A 85 0.50 19.96 12.10
N ALA A 86 1.61 20.22 11.42
CA ALA A 86 2.88 20.60 12.05
C ALA A 86 2.77 21.87 12.93
N GLY A 87 1.92 22.85 12.55
CA GLY A 87 1.70 24.04 13.36
C GLY A 87 1.04 23.74 14.72
N ALA A 88 0.10 22.78 14.75
CA ALA A 88 -0.53 22.32 15.98
C ALA A 88 0.43 21.42 16.81
N ALA A 89 1.31 20.66 16.15
CA ALA A 89 2.30 19.84 16.83
C ALA A 89 3.40 20.68 17.49
N PHE A 90 3.87 21.72 16.79
CA PHE A 90 5.04 22.52 17.14
C PHE A 90 4.72 24.02 17.17
N PRO A 91 3.91 24.49 18.14
CA PRO A 91 3.50 25.89 18.20
C PRO A 91 4.73 26.79 18.41
N GLY A 92 4.81 27.87 17.63
CA GLY A 92 5.91 28.84 17.71
C GLY A 92 7.23 28.39 17.10
N ALA A 93 7.30 27.19 16.50
CA ALA A 93 8.48 26.79 15.73
C ALA A 93 8.58 27.62 14.44
N GLU A 94 9.76 28.16 14.16
CA GLU A 94 10.05 28.76 12.86
C GLU A 94 10.10 27.65 11.79
N SER A 95 9.42 27.85 10.66
CA SER A 95 9.37 26.90 9.56
C SER A 95 9.30 27.64 8.23
N ASP A 96 10.11 27.20 7.25
CA ASP A 96 10.14 27.79 5.90
C ASP A 96 8.94 27.29 5.07
N HIS A 97 7.76 27.87 5.31
CA HIS A 97 6.54 27.53 4.59
C HIS A 97 6.60 27.86 3.11
N ASP A 98 7.24 28.97 2.75
CA ASP A 98 7.39 29.39 1.35
C ASP A 98 8.31 28.43 0.59
N GLY A 99 9.38 27.95 1.22
CA GLY A 99 10.26 26.92 0.69
C GLY A 99 9.55 25.59 0.48
N TYR A 100 8.71 25.16 1.43
CA TYR A 100 7.88 23.96 1.28
C TYR A 100 6.95 24.09 0.06
N MET A 101 6.18 25.18 -0.03
CA MET A 101 5.22 25.40 -1.12
C MET A 101 5.90 25.51 -2.48
N ARG A 102 7.06 26.17 -2.55
CA ARG A 102 7.86 26.26 -3.78
C ARG A 102 8.31 24.87 -4.22
N THR A 103 8.88 24.09 -3.32
CA THR A 103 9.38 22.73 -3.60
C THR A 103 8.25 21.80 -4.04
N LEU A 104 7.11 21.82 -3.32
CA LEU A 104 5.91 21.09 -3.70
C LEU A 104 5.42 21.48 -5.10
N GLY A 105 5.37 22.78 -5.40
CA GLY A 105 5.00 23.28 -6.73
C GLY A 105 5.90 22.73 -7.83
N GLU A 106 7.22 22.74 -7.65
CA GLU A 106 8.17 22.18 -8.62
C GLU A 106 7.99 20.66 -8.82
N ILE A 107 7.69 19.92 -7.74
CA ILE A 107 7.45 18.48 -7.80
C ILE A 107 6.17 18.14 -8.58
N LEU A 108 5.13 18.98 -8.45
CA LEU A 108 3.83 18.74 -9.08
C LEU A 108 3.76 19.17 -10.56
N LYS A 109 4.59 20.14 -10.99
CA LYS A 109 4.60 20.67 -12.37
C LYS A 109 4.66 19.61 -13.50
N PRO A 110 5.39 18.48 -13.37
CA PRO A 110 5.43 17.47 -14.43
C PRO A 110 4.11 16.71 -14.61
N SER A 111 3.33 16.56 -13.52
CA SER A 111 2.11 15.75 -13.51
C SER A 111 0.85 16.59 -13.71
N VAL A 112 0.86 17.86 -13.29
CA VAL A 112 -0.30 18.75 -13.35
C VAL A 112 0.06 20.12 -13.91
N ALA A 113 -0.91 20.78 -14.55
CA ALA A 113 -0.73 22.15 -15.00
C ALA A 113 -0.31 23.06 -13.84
N GLU A 114 0.55 24.06 -14.11
CA GLU A 114 1.07 24.96 -13.08
C GLU A 114 -0.04 25.63 -12.25
N ALA A 115 -1.17 25.97 -12.89
CA ALA A 115 -2.35 26.50 -12.21
C ALA A 115 -2.93 25.51 -11.18
N ALA A 116 -3.01 24.23 -11.52
CA ALA A 116 -3.51 23.17 -10.64
C ALA A 116 -2.53 22.88 -9.49
N ALA A 117 -1.22 22.90 -9.74
CA ALA A 117 -0.21 22.80 -8.68
C ALA A 117 -0.35 23.94 -7.66
N ARG A 118 -0.58 25.17 -8.14
CA ARG A 118 -0.83 26.34 -7.27
C ARG A 118 -2.14 26.22 -6.51
N GLU A 119 -3.19 25.69 -7.13
CA GLU A 119 -4.48 25.47 -6.47
C GLU A 119 -4.38 24.44 -5.34
N ILE A 120 -3.72 23.31 -5.59
CA ILE A 120 -3.43 22.29 -4.58
C ILE A 120 -2.68 22.91 -3.39
N ALA A 121 -1.60 23.66 -3.66
CA ALA A 121 -0.83 24.34 -2.62
C ALA A 121 -1.68 25.37 -1.84
N ALA A 122 -2.56 26.10 -2.53
CA ALA A 122 -3.45 27.06 -1.89
C ALA A 122 -4.49 26.40 -0.96
N GLN A 123 -4.95 25.19 -1.28
CA GLN A 123 -5.89 24.44 -0.44
C GLN A 123 -5.28 23.97 0.89
N LEU A 124 -3.96 23.81 0.98
CA LEU A 124 -3.28 23.38 2.21
C LEU A 124 -3.37 24.43 3.33
N TRP A 125 -3.39 25.72 3.00
CA TRP A 125 -3.40 26.80 4.00
C TRP A 125 -4.68 26.87 4.83
N PRO A 126 -5.89 26.88 4.24
CA PRO A 126 -7.14 26.75 4.98
C PRO A 126 -7.15 25.53 5.92
N VAL A 127 -6.69 24.37 5.42
CA VAL A 127 -6.65 23.13 6.19
C VAL A 127 -5.67 23.24 7.37
N ARG A 128 -4.48 23.79 7.16
CA ARG A 128 -3.49 24.05 8.23
C ARG A 128 -4.05 24.97 9.32
N ARG A 129 -4.76 26.03 8.94
CA ARG A 129 -5.41 26.94 9.92
C ARG A 129 -6.51 26.23 10.71
N LEU A 130 -7.23 25.30 10.09
CA LEU A 130 -8.29 24.53 10.73
C LEU A 130 -7.75 23.42 11.63
N ALA A 131 -6.56 22.87 11.33
CA ALA A 131 -5.98 21.73 12.04
C ALA A 131 -5.83 21.97 13.56
N GLU A 132 -5.42 23.16 14.00
CA GLU A 132 -5.28 23.47 15.42
C GLU A 132 -6.63 23.49 16.15
N ALA A 133 -7.63 24.17 15.57
CA ALA A 133 -8.98 24.20 16.12
C ALA A 133 -9.63 22.81 16.15
N PHE A 134 -9.35 21.98 15.14
CA PHE A 134 -9.75 20.59 15.11
C PHE A 134 -9.11 19.79 16.25
N ILE A 135 -7.80 19.88 16.46
CA ILE A 135 -7.12 19.19 17.56
C ILE A 135 -7.71 19.62 18.91
N ALA A 136 -7.91 20.92 19.13
CA ALA A 136 -8.49 21.43 20.37
C ALA A 136 -9.89 20.86 20.63
N ARG A 137 -10.74 20.77 19.60
CA ARG A 137 -12.08 20.18 19.71
C ARG A 137 -12.01 18.68 20.03
N THR A 138 -11.20 17.94 19.29
CA THR A 138 -10.98 16.50 19.50
C THR A 138 -10.47 16.21 20.91
N VAL A 139 -9.59 17.05 21.47
CA VAL A 139 -9.16 16.95 22.87
C VAL A 139 -10.33 17.15 23.83
N GLY A 140 -11.19 18.13 23.61
CA GLY A 140 -12.39 18.34 24.43
C GLY A 140 -13.33 17.13 24.42
N GLU A 141 -13.56 16.54 23.25
CA GLU A 141 -14.36 15.31 23.10
C GLU A 141 -13.74 14.12 23.85
N ILE A 142 -12.42 13.94 23.76
CA ILE A 142 -11.69 12.88 24.46
C ILE A 142 -11.75 13.07 25.97
N VAL A 143 -11.45 14.27 26.48
CA VAL A 143 -11.47 14.58 27.92
C VAL A 143 -12.87 14.37 28.50
N ALA A 144 -13.93 14.70 27.75
CA ALA A 144 -15.31 14.48 28.18
C ALA A 144 -15.62 13.00 28.47
N ARG A 145 -14.96 12.08 27.75
CA ARG A 145 -15.06 10.62 27.95
C ARG A 145 -14.21 10.12 29.13
N ARG A 146 -13.38 10.96 29.75
CA ARG A 146 -12.54 10.65 30.92
C ARG A 146 -11.70 9.36 30.78
N PRO A 147 -10.96 9.17 29.67
CA PRO A 147 -10.08 8.02 29.53
C PRO A 147 -8.89 8.11 30.48
N ARG A 148 -8.40 6.96 30.96
CA ARG A 148 -7.17 6.93 31.78
C ARG A 148 -5.91 6.91 30.92
N ILE A 149 -6.00 6.28 29.74
CA ILE A 149 -4.94 6.16 28.75
C ILE A 149 -5.50 6.56 27.39
N VAL A 150 -4.76 7.38 26.65
CA VAL A 150 -5.03 7.66 25.24
C VAL A 150 -3.90 7.10 24.39
N GLY A 151 -4.26 6.19 23.47
CA GLY A 151 -3.34 5.57 22.53
C GLY A 151 -3.57 6.06 21.10
N VAL A 152 -2.51 6.27 20.35
CA VAL A 152 -2.60 6.61 18.92
C VAL A 152 -1.70 5.72 18.09
N SER A 153 -2.22 5.24 16.96
CA SER A 153 -1.40 4.62 15.92
C SER A 153 -0.93 5.70 14.96
N SER A 154 0.38 5.72 14.68
CA SER A 154 1.05 6.65 13.78
C SER A 154 1.65 5.88 12.62
N MET A 155 1.00 5.98 11.45
CA MET A 155 1.44 5.36 10.21
C MET A 155 1.48 6.42 9.10
N PHE A 156 2.62 6.52 8.41
CA PHE A 156 2.82 7.51 7.33
C PHE A 156 2.51 8.94 7.79
N GLN A 157 1.46 9.59 7.25
CA GLN A 157 1.13 10.99 7.52
C GLN A 157 0.20 11.23 8.73
N GLN A 158 0.37 10.45 9.80
CA GLN A 158 -0.40 10.59 11.05
C GLN A 158 0.44 11.10 12.23
N HIS A 159 1.75 11.30 12.06
CA HIS A 159 2.69 11.60 13.14
C HIS A 159 2.49 13.01 13.70
N CYS A 160 2.48 14.05 12.88
CA CYS A 160 2.23 15.42 13.38
C CYS A 160 0.86 15.56 14.03
N ALA A 161 -0.20 14.95 13.46
CA ALA A 161 -1.52 14.94 14.07
C ALA A 161 -1.52 14.23 15.43
N ALA A 162 -0.78 13.10 15.54
CA ALA A 162 -0.61 12.37 16.79
C ALA A 162 0.12 13.20 17.84
N LEU A 163 1.25 13.81 17.50
CA LEU A 163 2.00 14.66 18.42
C LEU A 163 1.19 15.87 18.87
N ALA A 164 0.46 16.52 17.98
CA ALA A 164 -0.44 17.62 18.31
C ALA A 164 -1.50 17.19 19.32
N LEU A 165 -2.18 16.06 19.08
CA LEU A 165 -3.19 15.53 20.00
C LEU A 165 -2.59 15.22 21.37
N LEU A 166 -1.50 14.45 21.43
CA LEU A 166 -0.90 14.02 22.69
C LEU A 166 -0.38 15.21 23.51
N ARG A 167 0.22 16.20 22.84
CA ARG A 167 0.68 17.45 23.50
C ARG A 167 -0.49 18.23 24.09
N HIS A 168 -1.58 18.40 23.34
CA HIS A 168 -2.75 19.13 23.81
C HIS A 168 -3.48 18.38 24.93
N LEU A 169 -3.55 17.05 24.87
CA LEU A 169 -4.09 16.22 25.96
C LEU A 169 -3.30 16.44 27.24
N LYS A 170 -1.96 16.41 27.19
CA LYS A 170 -1.11 16.68 28.36
C LYS A 170 -1.31 18.07 28.97
N HIS A 171 -1.67 19.05 28.16
CA HIS A 171 -1.96 20.39 28.65
C HIS A 171 -3.36 20.48 29.28
N ALA A 172 -4.36 19.84 28.68
CA ALA A 172 -5.74 19.83 29.16
C ALA A 172 -5.91 18.97 30.42
N ASP A 173 -5.27 17.80 30.44
CA ASP A 173 -5.29 16.85 31.54
C ASP A 173 -3.94 16.10 31.63
N PRO A 174 -3.02 16.51 32.52
CA PRO A 174 -1.71 15.89 32.66
C PRO A 174 -1.77 14.47 33.24
N ASP A 175 -2.91 14.08 33.83
CA ASP A 175 -3.15 12.81 34.47
C ASP A 175 -3.44 11.70 33.44
N ILE A 176 -3.90 12.06 32.23
CA ILE A 176 -4.06 11.14 31.10
C ILE A 176 -2.68 10.61 30.68
N VAL A 177 -2.54 9.30 30.64
CA VAL A 177 -1.36 8.63 30.10
C VAL A 177 -1.44 8.59 28.57
N THR A 178 -0.35 8.93 27.90
CA THR A 178 -0.25 9.02 26.45
C THR A 178 0.63 7.90 25.88
N LEU A 179 0.13 7.22 24.86
CA LEU A 179 0.79 6.10 24.19
C LEU A 179 0.81 6.36 22.68
N ILE A 180 1.96 6.19 22.05
CA ILE A 180 2.10 6.21 20.58
C ILE A 180 2.79 4.94 20.09
N GLY A 181 2.29 4.39 18.99
CA GLY A 181 2.91 3.27 18.29
C GLY A 181 2.63 3.34 16.79
N GLY A 182 2.83 2.23 16.08
CA GLY A 182 2.65 2.15 14.63
C GLY A 182 3.98 2.29 13.87
N ALA A 183 3.90 2.28 12.53
CA ALA A 183 5.07 2.22 11.65
C ALA A 183 6.05 3.38 11.86
N ASN A 184 5.57 4.57 12.21
CA ASN A 184 6.41 5.73 12.47
C ASN A 184 7.18 5.65 13.82
N CYS A 185 6.91 4.65 14.64
CA CYS A 185 7.57 4.42 15.93
C CYS A 185 8.49 3.20 15.93
N GLU A 186 8.75 2.63 14.75
CA GLU A 186 9.59 1.44 14.64
C GLU A 186 11.07 1.77 14.88
N ASP A 187 11.68 1.03 15.81
CA ASP A 187 13.09 1.05 16.14
C ASP A 187 13.67 2.46 16.32
N ALA A 188 14.61 2.90 15.47
CA ALA A 188 15.24 4.21 15.55
C ALA A 188 14.25 5.37 15.51
N MET A 189 13.12 5.23 14.79
CA MET A 189 12.11 6.29 14.69
C MET A 189 11.33 6.42 16.00
N GLY A 190 11.01 5.30 16.66
CA GLY A 190 10.40 5.31 18.00
C GLY A 190 11.33 5.93 19.05
N LEU A 191 12.62 5.59 18.99
CA LEU A 191 13.62 6.19 19.86
C LEU A 191 13.77 7.71 19.61
N ALA A 192 13.76 8.15 18.36
CA ALA A 192 13.77 9.57 18.01
C ALA A 192 12.51 10.28 18.51
N THR A 193 11.34 9.65 18.37
CA THR A 193 10.06 10.17 18.88
C THR A 193 10.13 10.36 20.40
N TRP A 194 10.56 9.32 21.12
CA TRP A 194 10.72 9.38 22.57
C TRP A 194 11.74 10.46 23.00
N ARG A 195 12.89 10.57 22.32
CA ARG A 195 13.93 11.55 22.66
C ARG A 195 13.47 13.00 22.45
N ASN A 196 12.79 13.28 21.34
CA ASN A 196 12.51 14.65 20.91
C ASN A 196 11.18 15.21 21.44
N PHE A 197 10.23 14.34 21.83
CA PHE A 197 8.88 14.76 22.21
C PHE A 197 8.55 14.33 23.66
N PRO A 198 9.04 15.06 24.68
CA PRO A 198 8.98 14.66 26.09
C PRO A 198 7.56 14.56 26.66
N PHE A 199 6.56 15.15 26.00
CA PHE A 199 5.15 15.07 26.38
C PHE A 199 4.50 13.70 26.07
N VAL A 200 5.17 12.83 25.32
CA VAL A 200 4.72 11.46 25.07
C VAL A 200 5.21 10.53 26.18
N ASP A 201 4.32 9.87 26.91
CA ASP A 201 4.70 9.02 28.05
C ASP A 201 5.26 7.67 27.62
N TYR A 202 4.64 7.03 26.63
CA TYR A 202 5.03 5.72 26.13
C TYR A 202 5.15 5.68 24.61
N VAL A 203 6.25 5.11 24.12
CA VAL A 203 6.46 4.82 22.69
C VAL A 203 6.62 3.31 22.52
N VAL A 204 5.85 2.72 21.60
CA VAL A 204 5.89 1.28 21.29
C VAL A 204 6.46 1.08 19.89
N SER A 205 7.48 0.23 19.80
CA SER A 205 8.12 -0.21 18.56
C SER A 205 7.76 -1.67 18.28
N GLY A 206 7.17 -1.93 17.12
CA GLY A 206 6.81 -3.26 16.65
C GLY A 206 5.36 -3.66 16.96
N GLU A 207 5.14 -4.95 17.11
CA GLU A 207 3.83 -5.58 17.23
C GLU A 207 3.37 -5.56 18.69
N ALA A 208 2.29 -4.85 18.99
CA ALA A 208 1.85 -4.60 20.37
C ALA A 208 0.87 -5.64 20.91
N ASP A 209 0.45 -6.61 20.10
CA ASP A 209 -0.66 -7.52 20.38
C ASP A 209 -0.49 -8.27 21.72
N GLU A 210 0.69 -8.84 21.97
CA GLU A 210 0.96 -9.62 23.19
C GLU A 210 1.41 -8.75 24.37
N LEU A 211 2.07 -7.61 24.12
CA LEU A 211 2.66 -6.78 25.18
C LEU A 211 1.67 -5.77 25.79
N LEU A 212 0.61 -5.43 25.06
CA LEU A 212 -0.27 -4.32 25.40
C LEU A 212 -1.01 -4.51 26.74
N PRO A 213 -1.52 -5.69 27.13
CA PRO A 213 -2.16 -5.88 28.42
C PRO A 213 -1.26 -5.53 29.61
N ASP A 214 0.00 -6.00 29.59
CA ASP A 214 0.99 -5.72 30.64
C ASP A 214 1.36 -4.23 30.68
N LEU A 215 1.54 -3.61 29.50
CA LEU A 215 1.80 -2.19 29.40
C LEU A 215 0.65 -1.36 30.00
N VAL A 216 -0.59 -1.69 29.67
CA VAL A 216 -1.78 -1.01 30.18
C VAL A 216 -1.92 -1.22 31.69
N ALA A 217 -1.80 -2.44 32.20
CA ALA A 217 -1.85 -2.71 33.64
C ALA A 217 -0.83 -1.87 34.42
N ASN A 218 0.41 -1.81 33.93
CA ASN A 218 1.47 -1.02 34.53
C ASN A 218 1.21 0.49 34.41
N ALA A 219 0.75 0.96 33.25
CA ALA A 219 0.39 2.37 33.06
C ALA A 219 -0.79 2.80 33.95
N LEU A 220 -1.77 1.95 34.19
CA LEU A 220 -2.88 2.25 35.11
C LEU A 220 -2.40 2.34 36.57
N ARG A 221 -1.35 1.59 36.94
CA ARG A 221 -0.77 1.59 38.30
C ARG A 221 0.22 2.72 38.54
N TYR A 222 1.13 2.94 37.59
CA TYR A 222 2.28 3.85 37.74
C TYR A 222 2.16 5.13 36.90
N ARG A 223 1.07 5.27 36.12
CA ARG A 223 0.88 6.36 35.15
C ARG A 223 2.06 6.47 34.19
N ALA A 224 2.58 7.67 33.93
CA ALA A 224 3.78 7.90 33.11
C ALA A 224 5.10 7.43 33.75
N LYS A 225 5.06 6.97 35.01
CA LYS A 225 6.25 6.69 35.83
C LYS A 225 6.51 5.19 36.01
N THR A 226 6.08 4.34 35.08
CA THR A 226 6.38 2.91 35.14
C THR A 226 7.89 2.68 35.18
N PRO A 227 8.43 1.98 36.19
CA PRO A 227 9.84 1.65 36.26
C PRO A 227 10.32 0.94 34.98
N PRO A 228 11.52 1.25 34.45
CA PRO A 228 12.02 0.62 33.23
C PRO A 228 12.05 -0.91 33.27
N ALA A 229 12.29 -1.50 34.44
CA ALA A 229 12.32 -2.95 34.63
C ALA A 229 10.95 -3.64 34.46
N LEU A 230 9.85 -2.87 34.45
CA LEU A 230 8.49 -3.38 34.24
C LEU A 230 7.98 -3.07 32.82
N LEU A 231 8.77 -2.40 31.98
CA LEU A 231 8.38 -2.14 30.60
C LEU A 231 8.63 -3.39 29.74
N PRO A 232 7.64 -3.80 28.93
CA PRO A 232 7.85 -4.86 27.95
C PRO A 232 8.96 -4.50 26.94
N ALA A 233 9.57 -5.51 26.33
CA ALA A 233 10.50 -5.31 25.23
C ALA A 233 9.81 -4.55 24.08
N GLY A 234 10.52 -3.61 23.45
CA GLY A 234 9.93 -2.74 22.43
C GLY A 234 9.15 -1.54 22.97
N VAL A 235 9.18 -1.27 24.28
CA VAL A 235 8.51 -0.11 24.89
C VAL A 235 9.53 0.83 25.54
N LEU A 236 9.39 2.13 25.24
CA LEU A 236 10.05 3.21 25.99
C LEU A 236 9.02 3.93 26.86
N GLY A 237 9.38 4.19 28.12
CA GLY A 237 8.59 4.97 29.07
C GLY A 237 9.36 6.16 29.62
N ARG A 238 8.70 7.00 30.43
CA ARG A 238 9.33 8.13 31.13
C ARG A 238 9.74 7.85 32.58
N GLY A 239 9.39 6.68 33.12
CA GLY A 239 9.81 6.29 34.46
C GLY A 239 11.29 5.96 34.54
N GLY A 240 11.92 6.24 35.68
CA GLY A 240 13.34 5.96 35.94
C GLY A 240 14.03 7.08 36.72
N PRO A 241 15.27 6.85 37.20
CA PRO A 241 16.07 7.88 37.87
C PRO A 241 16.44 9.01 36.90
N ALA A 242 16.37 10.27 37.35
CA ALA A 242 16.81 11.41 36.57
C ALA A 242 18.32 11.30 36.23
N GLY A 243 18.69 11.63 34.98
CA GLY A 243 20.08 11.63 34.53
C GLY A 243 20.61 10.28 33.99
N VAL A 244 19.78 9.24 33.92
CA VAL A 244 20.15 8.00 33.21
C VAL A 244 20.16 8.27 31.71
N ALA A 245 21.23 7.85 31.03
CA ALA A 245 21.35 7.98 29.59
C ALA A 245 20.19 7.25 28.87
N PRO A 246 19.65 7.81 27.77
CA PRO A 246 18.70 7.10 26.93
C PRO A 246 19.19 5.70 26.58
N PRO A 247 18.30 4.70 26.49
CA PRO A 247 18.68 3.40 25.97
C PRO A 247 19.27 3.54 24.56
N ALA A 248 20.23 2.68 24.25
CA ALA A 248 20.91 2.66 22.95
C ALA A 248 19.96 2.31 21.79
N GLY A 249 18.91 1.53 22.09
CA GLY A 249 17.83 1.17 21.17
C GLY A 249 16.58 0.75 21.94
N ILE A 250 15.43 0.79 21.28
CA ILE A 250 14.14 0.29 21.81
C ILE A 250 13.91 -1.19 21.48
N GLY A 251 14.55 -1.70 20.41
CA GLY A 251 14.25 -3.01 19.84
C GLY A 251 12.89 -3.00 19.13
N ARG A 252 12.45 -4.17 18.67
CA ARG A 252 11.15 -4.34 17.99
C ARG A 252 10.39 -5.47 18.65
N ALA A 253 9.24 -5.16 19.25
CA ALA A 253 8.32 -6.18 19.74
C ALA A 253 7.77 -7.01 18.57
N ARG A 254 7.51 -8.28 18.84
CA ARG A 254 7.11 -9.24 17.82
C ARG A 254 6.16 -10.28 18.42
N VAL A 255 5.08 -10.55 17.70
CA VAL A 255 4.17 -11.65 17.98
C VAL A 255 4.73 -12.89 17.32
N GLU A 256 5.01 -13.93 18.10
CA GLU A 256 5.58 -15.17 17.54
C GLU A 256 4.50 -16.13 17.04
N ARG A 257 3.30 -16.12 17.63
CA ARG A 257 2.18 -17.00 17.25
C ARG A 257 0.96 -16.19 16.83
N LEU A 258 0.76 -16.01 15.52
CA LEU A 258 -0.37 -15.23 14.99
C LEU A 258 -1.75 -15.83 15.31
N ASP A 259 -1.85 -17.13 15.59
CA ASP A 259 -3.10 -17.75 16.05
C ASP A 259 -3.59 -17.18 17.39
N GLY A 260 -2.69 -16.64 18.21
CA GLY A 260 -3.04 -15.95 19.45
C GLY A 260 -3.61 -14.54 19.23
N SER A 261 -3.54 -14.00 18.01
CA SER A 261 -4.12 -12.71 17.69
C SER A 261 -5.65 -12.82 17.59
N PRO A 262 -6.39 -11.94 18.28
CA PRO A 262 -7.85 -11.96 18.20
C PRO A 262 -8.33 -11.40 16.85
N THR A 263 -9.60 -11.67 16.54
CA THR A 263 -10.28 -11.09 15.39
C THR A 263 -10.54 -9.60 15.66
N PRO A 264 -10.12 -8.67 14.78
CA PRO A 264 -10.31 -7.24 15.00
C PRO A 264 -11.77 -6.85 15.26
N ASP A 265 -12.00 -5.87 16.14
CA ASP A 265 -13.33 -5.28 16.35
C ASP A 265 -13.46 -3.94 15.62
N TYR A 266 -14.36 -3.89 14.62
CA TYR A 266 -14.63 -2.69 13.82
C TYR A 266 -15.94 -1.99 14.17
N ARG A 267 -16.64 -2.37 15.24
CA ARG A 267 -17.93 -1.77 15.61
C ARG A 267 -17.86 -0.24 15.76
N ASP A 268 -16.79 0.29 16.35
CA ASP A 268 -16.63 1.74 16.54
C ASP A 268 -16.50 2.50 15.22
N TYR A 269 -15.88 1.89 14.20
CA TYR A 269 -15.82 2.47 12.86
C TYR A 269 -17.20 2.55 12.23
N PHE A 270 -17.96 1.45 12.26
CA PHE A 270 -19.31 1.43 11.68
C PHE A 270 -20.28 2.33 12.44
N ARG A 271 -20.14 2.42 13.77
CA ARG A 271 -20.87 3.40 14.59
C ARG A 271 -20.50 4.82 14.19
N ARG A 272 -19.21 5.15 14.02
CA ARG A 272 -18.81 6.50 13.60
C ARG A 272 -19.33 6.83 12.19
N LEU A 273 -19.24 5.86 11.28
CA LEU A 273 -19.66 6.02 9.89
C LEU A 273 -21.18 6.20 9.78
N SER A 274 -22.00 5.45 10.53
CA SER A 274 -23.47 5.56 10.45
C SER A 274 -24.00 6.94 10.84
N HIS A 275 -23.29 7.62 11.76
CA HIS A 275 -23.56 9.00 12.19
C HIS A 275 -22.91 10.08 11.29
N SER A 276 -22.10 9.68 10.31
CA SER A 276 -21.45 10.61 9.39
C SER A 276 -22.39 11.01 8.24
N PRO A 277 -22.42 12.29 7.82
CA PRO A 277 -23.04 12.68 6.56
C PRO A 277 -22.32 12.08 5.33
N LEU A 278 -21.12 11.50 5.49
CA LEU A 278 -20.36 10.87 4.40
C LEU A 278 -20.75 9.42 4.15
N ARG A 279 -21.59 8.81 5.00
CA ARG A 279 -21.90 7.36 4.96
C ARG A 279 -22.36 6.87 3.59
N ASP A 280 -23.19 7.65 2.91
CA ASP A 280 -23.80 7.25 1.63
C ASP A 280 -22.80 7.34 0.48
N LEU A 281 -21.69 8.06 0.69
CA LEU A 281 -20.57 8.18 -0.25
C LEU A 281 -19.48 7.15 -0.01
N ILE A 282 -19.52 6.41 1.11
CA ILE A 282 -18.48 5.45 1.48
C ILE A 282 -19.03 4.04 1.28
N ARG A 283 -18.24 3.17 0.65
CA ARG A 283 -18.51 1.73 0.53
C ARG A 283 -17.40 0.99 1.27
N PRO A 284 -17.64 0.60 2.53
CA PRO A 284 -16.58 0.02 3.35
C PRO A 284 -16.04 -1.30 2.81
N GLY A 285 -14.75 -1.54 3.02
CA GLY A 285 -14.14 -2.87 2.98
C GLY A 285 -13.54 -3.23 4.33
N LEU A 286 -13.32 -4.53 4.57
CA LEU A 286 -12.80 -5.04 5.83
C LEU A 286 -11.32 -5.45 5.67
N PRO A 287 -10.40 -4.75 6.32
CA PRO A 287 -9.03 -5.22 6.47
C PRO A 287 -9.00 -6.50 7.30
N ILE A 288 -8.18 -7.46 6.89
CA ILE A 288 -7.92 -8.71 7.62
C ILE A 288 -6.45 -9.05 7.46
N GLU A 289 -5.84 -9.65 8.49
CA GLU A 289 -4.45 -10.10 8.46
C GLU A 289 -4.41 -11.61 8.59
N THR A 290 -3.80 -12.29 7.62
CA THR A 290 -3.56 -13.74 7.69
C THR A 290 -2.08 -14.08 7.87
N ALA A 291 -1.17 -13.12 7.65
CA ALA A 291 0.26 -13.30 7.83
C ALA A 291 1.00 -11.98 8.09
N ARG A 292 2.16 -12.09 8.75
CA ARG A 292 3.14 -11.01 8.95
C ARG A 292 4.50 -11.41 8.40
N GLY A 293 5.29 -10.45 7.91
CA GLY A 293 6.59 -10.69 7.32
C GLY A 293 6.53 -10.93 5.80
N CYS A 294 7.64 -11.37 5.21
CA CYS A 294 7.70 -11.72 3.80
C CYS A 294 8.61 -12.92 3.57
N TRP A 295 8.06 -14.06 3.15
CA TRP A 295 8.86 -15.27 2.93
C TRP A 295 9.91 -15.08 1.83
N TRP A 296 9.65 -14.23 0.83
CA TRP A 296 10.66 -13.89 -0.18
C TRP A 296 11.75 -13.03 0.44
N GLY A 297 11.38 -11.97 1.16
CA GLY A 297 12.33 -11.06 1.78
C GLY A 297 13.25 -11.77 2.78
N ALA A 298 12.75 -12.79 3.49
CA ALA A 298 13.52 -13.57 4.44
C ALA A 298 14.68 -14.34 3.79
N VAL A 299 14.56 -14.65 2.49
CA VAL A 299 15.59 -15.35 1.69
C VAL A 299 16.38 -14.37 0.82
N ARG A 300 15.69 -13.40 0.21
CA ARG A 300 16.20 -12.41 -0.75
C ARG A 300 15.43 -11.10 -0.58
N HIS A 301 15.90 -10.24 0.32
CA HIS A 301 15.31 -8.92 0.55
C HIS A 301 15.36 -8.08 -0.74
N CYS A 302 14.20 -7.65 -1.25
CA CYS A 302 14.12 -6.67 -2.34
C CYS A 302 14.85 -5.39 -1.93
N THR A 303 15.73 -4.89 -2.77
CA THR A 303 16.74 -3.89 -2.41
C THR A 303 16.18 -2.54 -1.94
N PHE A 304 14.95 -2.21 -2.36
CA PHE A 304 14.27 -0.96 -2.05
C PHE A 304 13.25 -1.05 -0.91
N CYS A 305 12.84 -2.25 -0.53
CA CYS A 305 11.67 -2.44 0.32
C CYS A 305 12.01 -2.17 1.79
N GLY A 306 11.39 -1.15 2.41
CA GLY A 306 11.54 -0.86 3.84
C GLY A 306 10.53 -1.56 4.76
N LEU A 307 9.69 -2.45 4.23
CA LEU A 307 8.61 -3.09 4.98
C LEU A 307 9.13 -4.15 5.96
N ASN A 308 8.33 -4.40 7.01
CA ASN A 308 8.63 -5.31 8.14
C ASN A 308 9.79 -4.86 9.05
N GLY A 309 10.25 -3.62 8.85
CA GLY A 309 11.31 -2.98 9.61
C GLY A 309 12.54 -3.84 9.85
N SER A 310 12.84 -4.15 11.10
CA SER A 310 14.05 -4.92 11.45
C SER A 310 13.90 -6.44 11.31
N SER A 311 12.69 -6.97 11.08
CA SER A 311 12.45 -8.43 11.00
C SER A 311 11.65 -8.83 9.77
N MET A 312 12.25 -9.67 8.92
CA MET A 312 11.59 -10.19 7.71
C MET A 312 10.91 -11.56 7.91
N ALA A 313 10.97 -12.10 9.14
CA ALA A 313 10.47 -13.44 9.43
C ALA A 313 8.99 -13.58 9.07
N PHE A 314 8.67 -14.57 8.23
CA PHE A 314 7.30 -14.84 7.81
C PHE A 314 6.58 -15.73 8.81
N ARG A 315 5.36 -15.35 9.17
CA ARG A 315 4.47 -16.07 10.08
C ARG A 315 3.06 -15.95 9.53
N ALA A 316 2.31 -17.05 9.50
CA ALA A 316 0.92 -17.06 9.06
C ALA A 316 0.02 -17.64 10.15
N LYS A 317 -1.27 -17.27 10.12
CA LYS A 317 -2.32 -17.92 10.89
C LYS A 317 -2.55 -19.33 10.33
N SER A 318 -2.96 -20.25 11.19
CA SER A 318 -3.45 -21.56 10.74
C SER A 318 -4.65 -21.40 9.80
N PRO A 319 -4.86 -22.34 8.86
CA PRO A 319 -5.97 -22.26 7.92
C PRO A 319 -7.34 -22.10 8.59
N GLU A 320 -7.57 -22.79 9.71
CA GLU A 320 -8.82 -22.73 10.48
C GLU A 320 -9.04 -21.33 11.04
N ARG A 321 -8.00 -20.73 11.63
CA ARG A 321 -8.05 -19.39 12.20
C ARG A 321 -8.30 -18.33 11.13
N ALA A 322 -7.64 -18.44 9.98
CA ALA A 322 -7.83 -17.50 8.87
C ALA A 322 -9.29 -17.49 8.38
N ILE A 323 -9.87 -18.67 8.15
CA ILE A 323 -11.26 -18.77 7.66
C ILE A 323 -12.27 -18.32 8.72
N GLU A 324 -12.08 -18.73 9.97
CA GLU A 324 -12.92 -18.28 11.08
C GLU A 324 -12.96 -16.75 11.16
N GLU A 325 -11.80 -16.09 10.97
CA GLU A 325 -11.72 -14.63 11.02
C GLU A 325 -12.44 -13.97 9.83
N PHE A 326 -12.29 -14.50 8.62
CA PHE A 326 -13.07 -14.04 7.47
C PHE A 326 -14.58 -14.15 7.72
N SER A 327 -15.07 -15.32 8.11
CA SER A 327 -16.50 -15.56 8.37
C SER A 327 -17.01 -14.68 9.52
N THR A 328 -16.26 -14.59 10.62
CA THR A 328 -16.63 -13.74 11.77
C THR A 328 -16.79 -12.28 11.37
N LEU A 329 -15.86 -11.75 10.58
CA LEU A 329 -15.91 -10.36 10.12
C LEU A 329 -17.04 -10.14 9.12
N ALA A 330 -17.28 -11.11 8.21
CA ALA A 330 -18.38 -11.09 7.25
C ALA A 330 -19.73 -11.01 7.97
N ASP A 331 -19.97 -11.94 8.90
CA ASP A 331 -21.22 -12.11 9.61
C ASP A 331 -21.50 -10.92 10.54
N ARG A 332 -20.48 -10.47 11.27
CA ARG A 332 -20.61 -9.36 12.23
C ARG A 332 -20.98 -8.03 11.56
N HIS A 333 -20.48 -7.79 10.35
CA HIS A 333 -20.60 -6.48 9.69
C HIS A 333 -21.48 -6.51 8.42
N GLY A 334 -21.92 -7.68 7.97
CA GLY A 334 -22.68 -7.84 6.73
C GLY A 334 -21.90 -7.40 5.49
N ILE A 335 -20.57 -7.53 5.50
CA ILE A 335 -19.68 -7.08 4.42
C ILE A 335 -18.81 -8.23 3.93
N ASN A 336 -18.86 -8.46 2.62
CA ASN A 336 -18.16 -9.53 1.90
C ASN A 336 -16.96 -9.02 1.07
N ARG A 337 -16.42 -7.84 1.42
CA ARG A 337 -15.28 -7.24 0.72
C ARG A 337 -14.09 -7.15 1.68
N PHE A 338 -12.99 -7.78 1.29
CA PHE A 338 -11.83 -7.94 2.15
C PHE A 338 -10.57 -7.39 1.51
N MET A 339 -9.80 -6.65 2.30
CA MET A 339 -8.40 -6.36 2.01
C MET A 339 -7.54 -7.20 2.94
N VAL A 340 -6.87 -8.21 2.39
CA VAL A 340 -5.85 -8.91 3.16
C VAL A 340 -4.61 -8.03 3.18
N VAL A 341 -4.19 -7.62 4.39
CA VAL A 341 -3.10 -6.65 4.58
C VAL A 341 -1.71 -7.28 4.61
N ASP A 342 -1.64 -8.60 4.38
CA ASP A 342 -0.39 -9.35 4.29
C ASP A 342 0.51 -8.77 3.20
N ASN A 343 1.81 -8.63 3.49
CA ASN A 343 2.80 -8.22 2.48
C ASN A 343 3.02 -9.28 1.38
N ILE A 344 2.63 -10.53 1.65
CA ILE A 344 2.67 -11.63 0.69
C ILE A 344 1.82 -12.80 1.21
N ILE A 345 0.98 -13.38 0.35
CA ILE A 345 0.19 -14.58 0.67
C ILE A 345 1.09 -15.76 1.08
N ASP A 346 0.62 -16.56 2.05
CA ASP A 346 1.22 -17.87 2.35
C ASP A 346 1.00 -18.84 1.19
N LEU A 347 2.08 -19.49 0.72
CA LEU A 347 1.99 -20.48 -0.35
C LEU A 347 1.19 -21.73 0.06
N ASP A 348 1.11 -22.04 1.36
CA ASP A 348 0.30 -23.16 1.83
C ASP A 348 -1.20 -22.91 1.64
N TYR A 349 -1.65 -21.65 1.61
CA TYR A 349 -3.07 -21.32 1.45
C TYR A 349 -3.65 -21.73 0.10
N PHE A 350 -2.82 -21.96 -0.93
CA PHE A 350 -3.25 -22.58 -2.19
C PHE A 350 -3.72 -24.03 -2.04
N LYS A 351 -3.35 -24.70 -0.95
CA LYS A 351 -3.73 -26.08 -0.64
C LYS A 351 -4.76 -26.17 0.50
N THR A 352 -4.85 -25.13 1.33
CA THR A 352 -5.65 -25.15 2.56
C THR A 352 -6.79 -24.13 2.54
N VAL A 353 -6.50 -22.84 2.57
CA VAL A 353 -7.53 -21.78 2.70
C VAL A 353 -8.33 -21.56 1.42
N LEU A 354 -7.66 -21.36 0.27
CA LEU A 354 -8.32 -21.02 -1.00
C LEU A 354 -9.32 -22.09 -1.48
N PRO A 355 -9.03 -23.41 -1.40
CA PRO A 355 -10.01 -24.44 -1.74
C PRO A 355 -11.29 -24.37 -0.88
N ARG A 356 -11.16 -24.07 0.41
CA ARG A 356 -12.30 -23.92 1.33
C ARG A 356 -13.11 -22.66 1.02
N LEU A 357 -12.45 -21.52 0.79
CA LEU A 357 -13.14 -20.29 0.37
C LEU A 357 -13.93 -20.47 -0.93
N ARG A 358 -13.37 -21.22 -1.90
CA ARG A 358 -14.08 -21.61 -3.12
C ARG A 358 -15.32 -22.47 -2.81
N GLU A 359 -15.24 -23.41 -1.88
CA GLU A 359 -16.36 -24.31 -1.58
C GLU A 359 -17.47 -23.62 -0.79
N ASP A 360 -17.09 -22.78 0.17
CA ASP A 360 -18.02 -22.16 1.12
C ASP A 360 -18.60 -20.83 0.63
N HIS A 361 -17.87 -20.10 -0.22
CA HIS A 361 -18.16 -18.69 -0.55
C HIS A 361 -17.91 -18.32 -2.02
N ALA A 362 -17.85 -19.30 -2.95
CA ALA A 362 -17.53 -19.05 -4.36
C ALA A 362 -18.39 -17.95 -4.99
N GLY A 363 -17.74 -16.82 -5.31
CA GLY A 363 -18.35 -15.70 -6.02
C GLY A 363 -19.10 -14.68 -5.15
N ASP A 364 -19.30 -14.97 -3.87
CA ASP A 364 -19.97 -14.04 -2.94
C ASP A 364 -19.00 -13.01 -2.38
N TRP A 365 -17.73 -13.38 -2.22
CA TRP A 365 -16.72 -12.52 -1.62
C TRP A 365 -15.85 -11.85 -2.69
N GLN A 366 -15.40 -10.63 -2.37
CA GLN A 366 -14.40 -9.91 -3.15
C GLN A 366 -13.18 -9.69 -2.28
N ILE A 367 -12.08 -10.35 -2.63
CA ILE A 367 -10.86 -10.35 -1.83
C ILE A 367 -9.72 -9.72 -2.63
N PHE A 368 -8.92 -8.92 -1.94
CA PHE A 368 -7.61 -8.46 -2.37
C PHE A 368 -6.49 -9.20 -1.62
N TYR A 369 -5.45 -9.63 -2.34
CA TYR A 369 -4.23 -10.21 -1.77
C TYR A 369 -2.95 -9.65 -2.43
N GLU A 370 -1.90 -9.42 -1.65
CA GLU A 370 -0.55 -9.24 -2.19
C GLU A 370 0.10 -10.60 -2.50
N THR A 371 0.79 -10.68 -3.64
CA THR A 371 1.42 -11.91 -4.10
C THR A 371 2.81 -11.67 -4.68
N LYS A 372 3.52 -12.75 -4.99
CA LYS A 372 4.67 -12.70 -5.90
C LYS A 372 4.21 -13.10 -7.30
N ALA A 373 4.85 -12.52 -8.32
CA ALA A 373 4.47 -12.75 -9.72
C ALA A 373 4.64 -14.20 -10.23
N ASN A 374 5.27 -15.10 -9.45
CA ASN A 374 5.61 -16.46 -9.85
C ASN A 374 4.46 -17.48 -9.67
N LEU A 375 3.20 -17.02 -9.72
CA LEU A 375 2.02 -17.88 -9.68
C LEU A 375 2.01 -18.84 -10.87
N ARG A 376 1.44 -20.03 -10.65
CA ARG A 376 1.15 -21.02 -11.71
C ARG A 376 -0.27 -20.83 -12.25
N ARG A 377 -0.58 -21.41 -13.41
CA ARG A 377 -1.90 -21.30 -14.04
C ARG A 377 -3.04 -21.82 -13.14
N ASP A 378 -2.85 -22.99 -12.53
CA ASP A 378 -3.81 -23.58 -11.58
C ASP A 378 -4.05 -22.67 -10.36
N GLN A 379 -3.02 -21.96 -9.92
CA GLN A 379 -3.10 -21.02 -8.80
C GLN A 379 -3.91 -19.77 -9.17
N VAL A 380 -3.69 -19.18 -10.36
CA VAL A 380 -4.45 -18.00 -10.81
C VAL A 380 -5.95 -18.34 -10.91
N ALA A 381 -6.28 -19.49 -11.50
CA ALA A 381 -7.66 -19.97 -11.60
C ALA A 381 -8.29 -20.19 -10.22
N LEU A 382 -7.56 -20.85 -9.30
CA LEU A 382 -8.03 -21.08 -7.93
C LEU A 382 -8.28 -19.77 -7.17
N MET A 383 -7.42 -18.76 -7.35
CA MET A 383 -7.64 -17.45 -6.71
C MET A 383 -8.97 -16.83 -7.16
N ARG A 384 -9.27 -16.86 -8.46
CA ARG A 384 -10.56 -16.37 -8.96
C ARG A 384 -11.73 -17.17 -8.40
N ASP A 385 -11.64 -18.50 -8.42
CA ASP A 385 -12.70 -19.38 -7.92
C ASP A 385 -12.95 -19.20 -6.41
N ALA A 386 -11.93 -18.80 -5.64
CA ALA A 386 -12.00 -18.50 -4.22
C ALA A 386 -12.49 -17.07 -3.88
N GLY A 387 -12.95 -16.29 -4.87
CA GLY A 387 -13.43 -14.92 -4.65
C GLY A 387 -12.33 -13.85 -4.59
N ILE A 388 -11.07 -14.20 -4.91
CA ILE A 388 -10.04 -13.18 -5.10
C ILE A 388 -10.29 -12.49 -6.43
N ALA A 389 -10.69 -11.23 -6.33
CA ALA A 389 -10.98 -10.38 -7.46
C ALA A 389 -9.78 -9.50 -7.84
N TRP A 390 -8.88 -9.23 -6.88
CA TRP A 390 -7.73 -8.35 -7.05
C TRP A 390 -6.46 -8.96 -6.46
N ILE A 391 -5.35 -8.82 -7.18
CA ILE A 391 -4.02 -9.12 -6.65
C ILE A 391 -3.06 -7.96 -6.84
N GLN A 392 -2.09 -7.84 -5.95
CA GLN A 392 -0.90 -7.01 -6.15
C GLN A 392 0.34 -7.90 -6.22
N PRO A 393 0.73 -8.39 -7.41
CA PRO A 393 1.99 -9.07 -7.58
C PRO A 393 3.13 -8.05 -7.66
N GLY A 394 4.25 -8.35 -7.00
CA GLY A 394 5.49 -7.56 -7.16
C GLY A 394 6.14 -7.72 -8.54
N ILE A 395 5.54 -7.12 -9.58
CA ILE A 395 6.02 -7.12 -10.98
C ILE A 395 7.18 -6.14 -11.13
N GLU A 396 6.98 -4.85 -10.81
CA GLU A 396 7.93 -3.72 -10.84
C GLU A 396 8.64 -3.40 -12.17
N SER A 397 8.79 -4.36 -13.08
CA SER A 397 9.48 -4.17 -14.36
C SER A 397 9.15 -5.31 -15.33
N LEU A 398 9.34 -5.03 -16.61
CA LEU A 398 9.28 -6.01 -17.70
C LEU A 398 10.67 -6.20 -18.35
N ASN A 399 11.74 -5.88 -17.62
CA ASN A 399 13.13 -6.06 -18.04
C ASN A 399 13.92 -6.87 -16.99
N ASP A 400 14.63 -7.91 -17.45
CA ASP A 400 15.33 -8.86 -16.56
C ASP A 400 16.52 -8.24 -15.81
N ASN A 401 17.21 -7.26 -16.39
CA ASN A 401 18.31 -6.56 -15.72
C ASN A 401 17.78 -5.76 -14.52
N LEU A 402 16.73 -4.95 -14.71
CA LEU A 402 16.12 -4.16 -13.63
C LEU A 402 15.56 -5.06 -12.52
N LEU A 403 14.91 -6.18 -12.88
CA LEU A 403 14.40 -7.16 -11.91
C LEU A 403 15.51 -7.81 -11.08
N LYS A 404 16.68 -8.05 -11.68
CA LYS A 404 17.88 -8.54 -11.01
C LYS A 404 18.44 -7.50 -10.04
N GLN A 405 18.56 -6.24 -10.46
CA GLN A 405 19.05 -5.14 -9.61
C GLN A 405 18.17 -4.92 -8.38
N MET A 406 16.86 -5.10 -8.53
CA MET A 406 15.91 -5.01 -7.42
C MET A 406 15.84 -6.28 -6.54
N ALA A 407 16.58 -7.34 -6.88
CA ALA A 407 16.49 -8.66 -6.25
C ALA A 407 15.04 -9.21 -6.21
N LYS A 408 14.23 -8.93 -7.24
CA LYS A 408 12.81 -9.36 -7.26
C LYS A 408 12.67 -10.87 -7.41
N GLY A 409 13.63 -11.58 -7.99
CA GLY A 409 13.54 -13.02 -8.24
C GLY A 409 12.37 -13.40 -9.15
N THR A 410 12.14 -12.62 -10.19
CA THR A 410 11.18 -12.86 -11.27
C THR A 410 11.85 -12.45 -12.59
N THR A 411 11.16 -12.66 -13.72
CA THR A 411 11.63 -12.29 -15.06
C THR A 411 10.49 -11.61 -15.84
N ALA A 412 10.83 -10.90 -16.92
CA ALA A 412 9.89 -10.34 -17.87
C ALA A 412 8.89 -11.39 -18.38
N LEU A 413 9.36 -12.63 -18.61
CA LEU A 413 8.51 -13.76 -18.99
C LEU A 413 7.51 -14.11 -17.90
N ILE A 414 7.95 -14.27 -16.65
CA ILE A 414 7.07 -14.61 -15.53
C ILE A 414 6.01 -13.53 -15.33
N ASN A 415 6.43 -12.26 -15.34
CA ASN A 415 5.56 -11.11 -15.15
C ASN A 415 4.52 -10.99 -16.30
N THR A 416 4.96 -11.08 -17.56
CA THR A 416 4.08 -11.02 -18.73
C THR A 416 3.08 -12.18 -18.75
N ARG A 417 3.54 -13.39 -18.38
CA ARG A 417 2.69 -14.58 -18.30
C ARG A 417 1.63 -14.46 -17.21
N LEU A 418 1.96 -13.88 -16.05
CA LEU A 418 0.96 -13.61 -15.02
C LEU A 418 -0.09 -12.61 -15.51
N LEU A 419 0.30 -11.53 -16.17
CA LEU A 419 -0.64 -10.56 -16.75
C LEU A 419 -1.59 -11.23 -17.76
N LYS A 420 -1.06 -12.16 -18.58
CA LYS A 420 -1.85 -12.97 -19.51
C LYS A 420 -2.87 -13.85 -18.80
N TRP A 421 -2.43 -14.67 -17.84
CA TRP A 421 -3.33 -15.57 -17.12
C TRP A 421 -4.36 -14.82 -16.27
N ALA A 422 -3.97 -13.73 -15.62
CA ALA A 422 -4.90 -12.89 -14.88
C ALA A 422 -5.95 -12.26 -15.80
N ARG A 423 -5.57 -11.84 -17.01
CA ARG A 423 -6.51 -11.31 -18.01
C ARG A 423 -7.52 -12.38 -18.45
N GLU A 424 -7.06 -13.62 -18.68
CA GLU A 424 -7.92 -14.76 -19.03
C GLU A 424 -8.92 -15.12 -17.94
N ASP A 425 -8.49 -15.04 -16.67
CA ASP A 425 -9.34 -15.43 -15.54
C ASP A 425 -10.15 -14.26 -14.96
N GLY A 426 -10.02 -13.04 -15.50
CA GLY A 426 -10.76 -11.86 -15.03
C GLY A 426 -10.22 -11.26 -13.72
N LEU A 427 -9.00 -11.60 -13.34
CA LEU A 427 -8.35 -11.15 -12.10
C LEU A 427 -7.70 -9.78 -12.30
N PHE A 428 -8.06 -8.79 -11.46
CA PHE A 428 -7.48 -7.46 -11.53
C PHE A 428 -6.06 -7.45 -10.97
N VAL A 429 -5.10 -6.89 -11.71
CA VAL A 429 -3.68 -6.84 -11.31
C VAL A 429 -3.25 -5.42 -10.96
N SER A 430 -3.10 -5.11 -9.67
CA SER A 430 -2.50 -3.85 -9.22
C SER A 430 -0.97 -3.94 -9.30
N TRP A 431 -0.32 -3.15 -10.15
CA TRP A 431 1.14 -3.14 -10.27
C TRP A 431 1.67 -1.80 -10.81
N ASN A 432 2.95 -1.53 -10.57
CA ASN A 432 3.67 -0.35 -11.07
C ASN A 432 4.96 -0.77 -11.79
N ILE A 433 5.53 0.17 -12.55
CA ILE A 433 6.92 0.07 -13.01
C ILE A 433 7.78 0.98 -12.15
N LEU A 434 8.89 0.46 -11.60
CA LEU A 434 9.84 1.25 -10.83
C LEU A 434 11.00 1.74 -11.70
N PHE A 435 11.47 2.96 -11.45
CA PHE A 435 12.64 3.55 -12.14
C PHE A 435 13.53 4.38 -11.19
N ASP A 436 14.70 4.83 -11.66
CA ASP A 436 15.80 5.41 -10.86
C ASP A 436 16.48 4.35 -9.96
N ILE A 437 16.60 3.15 -10.50
CA ILE A 437 17.17 1.97 -9.81
C ILE A 437 18.71 2.06 -9.87
N PRO A 438 19.44 1.86 -8.76
CA PRO A 438 20.89 1.71 -8.81
C PRO A 438 21.35 0.70 -9.88
N GLN A 439 22.31 1.13 -10.71
CA GLN A 439 22.86 0.37 -11.84
C GLN A 439 21.88 0.10 -13.00
N GLU A 440 20.82 0.89 -13.14
CA GLU A 440 19.97 0.88 -14.33
C GLU A 440 20.71 1.38 -15.58
N ASN A 441 20.27 0.95 -16.76
CA ASN A 441 20.68 1.49 -18.05
C ASN A 441 19.45 2.03 -18.80
N ASP A 442 19.61 3.14 -19.54
CA ASP A 442 18.57 3.69 -20.41
C ASP A 442 18.06 2.67 -21.45
N ASP A 443 18.95 1.80 -21.94
CA ASP A 443 18.58 0.72 -22.86
C ASP A 443 17.54 -0.24 -22.25
N ASP A 444 17.57 -0.47 -20.93
CA ASP A 444 16.60 -1.34 -20.26
C ASP A 444 15.17 -0.83 -20.44
N TYR A 445 14.99 0.50 -20.40
CA TYR A 445 13.72 1.17 -20.61
C TYR A 445 13.35 1.24 -22.08
N ARG A 446 14.33 1.40 -22.98
CA ARG A 446 14.10 1.35 -24.43
C ARG A 446 13.60 -0.02 -24.87
N ASP A 447 14.15 -1.08 -24.31
CA ASP A 447 13.71 -2.46 -24.54
C ASP A 447 12.26 -2.65 -24.08
N MET A 448 11.90 -2.17 -22.89
CA MET A 448 10.52 -2.17 -22.41
C MET A 448 9.60 -1.36 -23.33
N ALA A 449 10.01 -0.17 -23.77
CA ALA A 449 9.24 0.67 -24.69
C ALA A 449 8.95 -0.05 -26.01
N GLY A 450 9.90 -0.80 -26.55
CA GLY A 450 9.73 -1.62 -27.76
C GLY A 450 8.78 -2.82 -27.58
N LEU A 451 8.76 -3.39 -26.36
CA LEU A 451 7.92 -4.51 -25.97
C LEU A 451 6.45 -4.11 -25.76
N ILE A 452 6.19 -2.99 -25.07
CA ILE A 452 4.85 -2.56 -24.62
C ILE A 452 3.76 -2.62 -25.70
N PRO A 453 3.98 -2.19 -26.97
CA PRO A 453 2.96 -2.28 -28.01
C PRO A 453 2.40 -3.69 -28.23
N ALA A 454 3.18 -4.75 -27.93
CA ALA A 454 2.73 -6.13 -28.02
C ALA A 454 1.78 -6.53 -26.86
N LEU A 455 1.83 -5.81 -25.74
CA LEU A 455 1.18 -6.17 -24.47
C LEU A 455 -0.09 -5.36 -24.19
N VAL A 456 -0.46 -4.42 -25.06
CA VAL A 456 -1.53 -3.45 -24.79
C VAL A 456 -2.94 -4.04 -24.62
N HIS A 457 -3.13 -5.34 -24.87
CA HIS A 457 -4.37 -6.09 -24.58
C HIS A 457 -4.39 -6.66 -23.14
N LEU A 458 -3.26 -6.65 -22.44
CA LEU A 458 -3.10 -7.04 -21.05
C LEU A 458 -3.23 -5.82 -20.13
N GLN A 459 -3.46 -6.02 -18.84
CA GLN A 459 -3.66 -4.91 -17.91
C GLN A 459 -2.39 -4.04 -17.75
N PRO A 460 -2.46 -2.71 -17.98
CA PRO A 460 -1.32 -1.81 -17.82
C PRO A 460 -0.91 -1.65 -16.35
N PRO A 461 0.33 -1.17 -16.08
CA PRO A 461 0.67 -0.70 -14.75
C PRO A 461 -0.16 0.54 -14.39
N GLN A 462 -0.31 0.81 -13.10
CA GLN A 462 -0.97 2.03 -12.62
C GLN A 462 -0.14 3.25 -12.96
N ALA A 463 1.18 3.20 -12.71
CA ALA A 463 2.10 4.28 -13.02
C ALA A 463 3.54 3.78 -13.21
N MET A 464 4.40 4.67 -13.73
CA MET A 464 5.84 4.59 -13.53
C MET A 464 6.20 5.40 -12.28
N VAL A 465 6.82 4.76 -11.29
CA VAL A 465 7.05 5.31 -9.97
C VAL A 465 8.54 5.33 -9.67
N ARG A 466 9.07 6.51 -9.34
CA ARG A 466 10.47 6.65 -8.91
C ARG A 466 10.68 5.92 -7.60
N ILE A 467 11.72 5.08 -7.54
CA ILE A 467 12.10 4.35 -6.34
C ILE A 467 12.47 5.32 -5.21
N ARG A 468 12.10 4.97 -3.98
CA ARG A 468 12.50 5.72 -2.78
C ARG A 468 13.49 4.89 -1.99
N VAL A 469 14.41 5.57 -1.31
CA VAL A 469 15.23 4.93 -0.29
C VAL A 469 14.43 4.94 1.00
N GLU A 470 13.90 3.78 1.38
CA GLU A 470 13.10 3.60 2.59
C GLU A 470 13.98 3.12 3.75
N ARG A 471 13.67 3.55 4.97
CA ARG A 471 14.24 3.01 6.21
C ARG A 471 14.10 1.50 6.19
N PHE A 472 15.13 0.82 6.69
CA PHE A 472 15.25 -0.63 6.76
C PHE A 472 15.52 -1.37 5.44
N SER A 473 15.38 -0.70 4.28
CA SER A 473 15.74 -1.27 2.99
C SER A 473 17.26 -1.50 2.87
N PRO A 474 17.71 -2.45 2.04
CA PRO A 474 19.12 -2.59 1.69
C PRO A 474 19.75 -1.28 1.16
N TYR A 475 19.02 -0.48 0.37
CA TYR A 475 19.49 0.84 -0.08
C TYR A 475 19.81 1.78 1.08
N GLN A 476 19.06 1.74 2.18
CA GLN A 476 19.33 2.57 3.34
C GLN A 476 20.39 1.97 4.27
N LYS A 477 20.41 0.65 4.43
CA LYS A 477 21.30 -0.04 5.38
C LYS A 477 22.75 -0.08 4.90
N THR A 478 22.95 -0.22 3.60
CA THR A 478 24.27 -0.33 2.96
C THR A 478 24.32 0.54 1.70
N PRO A 479 24.10 1.88 1.80
CA PRO A 479 24.03 2.76 0.63
C PRO A 479 25.30 2.74 -0.22
N GLU A 480 26.46 2.51 0.39
CA GLU A 480 27.76 2.40 -0.27
C GLU A 480 27.84 1.26 -1.30
N LEU A 481 27.16 0.13 -1.06
CA LEU A 481 27.11 -0.99 -2.01
C LEU A 481 26.35 -0.64 -3.30
N TYR A 482 25.54 0.42 -3.24
CA TYR A 482 24.73 0.89 -4.35
C TYR A 482 25.18 2.27 -4.84
N GLU A 483 26.33 2.76 -4.37
CA GLU A 483 26.84 4.11 -4.69
C GLU A 483 25.79 5.20 -4.43
N LEU A 484 25.05 5.06 -3.32
CA LEU A 484 24.05 6.02 -2.88
C LEU A 484 24.66 6.97 -1.86
N ASN A 485 24.45 8.27 -2.04
CA ASN A 485 24.58 9.25 -0.97
C ASN A 485 23.17 9.65 -0.53
N ILE A 486 22.83 9.51 0.75
CA ILE A 486 21.46 9.66 1.22
C ILE A 486 21.35 10.68 2.35
N ALA A 487 20.24 11.42 2.36
CA ALA A 487 19.88 12.36 3.42
C ALA A 487 18.39 12.23 3.77
N PRO A 488 17.93 12.71 4.94
CA PRO A 488 16.51 12.76 5.25
C PRO A 488 15.72 13.42 4.12
N ALA A 489 14.61 12.81 3.72
CA ALA A 489 13.80 13.33 2.62
C ALA A 489 13.38 14.79 2.88
N TRP A 490 13.31 15.57 1.81
CA TRP A 490 13.12 17.01 1.86
C TRP A 490 11.94 17.50 2.72
N PRO A 491 10.75 16.85 2.80
CA PRO A 491 9.65 17.45 3.54
C PRO A 491 9.93 17.52 5.03
N TYR A 492 10.72 16.59 5.58
CA TYR A 492 11.02 16.51 7.01
C TYR A 492 11.63 17.81 7.55
N ARG A 493 12.52 18.47 6.78
CA ARG A 493 13.19 19.72 7.20
C ARG A 493 12.24 20.91 7.30
N TYR A 494 11.10 20.86 6.60
CA TYR A 494 10.09 21.91 6.61
C TYR A 494 8.98 21.68 7.64
N ILE A 495 8.89 20.45 8.16
CA ILE A 495 7.78 19.98 8.99
C ILE A 495 8.23 19.83 10.45
N TYR A 496 9.42 19.31 10.69
CA TYR A 496 9.94 19.00 12.02
C TYR A 496 11.02 20.02 12.42
N PRO A 497 10.88 20.68 13.59
CA PRO A 497 11.88 21.63 14.10
C PRO A 497 13.04 20.89 14.78
N LEU A 498 13.71 19.99 14.05
CA LEU A 498 14.78 19.14 14.55
C LEU A 498 16.04 19.29 13.72
N ALA A 499 17.19 19.10 14.35
CA ALA A 499 18.46 19.07 13.62
C ALA A 499 18.53 17.84 12.70
N GLU A 500 19.36 17.94 11.66
CA GLU A 500 19.46 16.91 10.62
C GLU A 500 19.80 15.52 11.16
N GLN A 501 20.65 15.43 12.19
CA GLN A 501 20.97 14.16 12.85
C GLN A 501 19.77 13.50 13.52
N GLN A 502 18.86 14.30 14.12
CA GLN A 502 17.63 13.81 14.73
C GLN A 502 16.62 13.41 13.65
N LEU A 503 16.54 14.19 12.55
CA LEU A 503 15.71 13.84 11.39
C LEU A 503 16.13 12.51 10.78
N ALA A 504 17.44 12.24 10.64
CA ALA A 504 17.94 10.96 10.11
C ALA A 504 17.56 9.74 10.96
N GLN A 505 17.25 9.93 12.24
CA GLN A 505 16.73 8.88 13.12
C GLN A 505 15.20 8.78 13.04
N LEU A 506 14.50 9.90 12.83
CA LEU A 506 13.03 9.99 12.80
C LEU A 506 12.42 9.59 11.45
N CYS A 507 13.09 9.89 10.33
CA CYS A 507 12.49 9.77 9.01
C CYS A 507 12.44 8.33 8.49
N TYR A 508 11.35 8.03 7.79
CA TYR A 508 11.19 6.78 7.05
C TYR A 508 11.79 6.85 5.64
N ASN A 509 11.72 8.01 4.99
CA ASN A 509 12.16 8.17 3.60
C ASN A 509 13.44 9.01 3.53
N PHE A 510 14.31 8.65 2.58
CA PHE A 510 15.58 9.31 2.30
C PHE A 510 15.62 9.77 0.84
N ASP A 511 16.13 10.98 0.62
CA ASP A 511 16.49 11.46 -0.70
C ASP A 511 17.90 11.01 -1.06
N THR A 512 18.13 10.78 -2.35
CA THR A 512 19.46 10.56 -2.91
C THR A 512 20.08 11.90 -3.30
N LEU A 513 21.26 12.19 -2.74
CA LEU A 513 22.02 13.41 -3.02
C LEU A 513 22.88 13.23 -4.27
N GLY A 514 22.93 14.26 -5.12
CA GLY A 514 23.67 14.24 -6.39
C GLY A 514 22.76 14.20 -7.62
N LYS A 515 23.36 13.99 -8.80
CA LYS A 515 22.60 13.86 -10.06
C LYS A 515 21.86 12.52 -10.09
N ALA A 516 20.64 12.51 -10.64
CA ALA A 516 19.95 11.26 -10.94
C ALA A 516 20.76 10.43 -11.95
N ARG A 517 20.64 9.10 -11.85
CA ARG A 517 21.62 8.18 -12.46
C ARG A 517 21.62 8.20 -13.98
N LEU A 518 20.45 8.40 -14.61
CA LEU A 518 20.28 8.47 -16.06
C LEU A 518 20.04 9.90 -16.60
N GLN A 519 20.42 10.96 -15.88
CA GLN A 519 20.09 12.34 -16.30
C GLN A 519 21.30 13.28 -16.46
N THR A 520 21.23 14.12 -17.49
CA THR A 520 22.35 14.94 -17.99
C THR A 520 22.24 16.45 -17.70
N THR A 521 21.08 16.98 -17.26
CA THR A 521 20.90 18.44 -17.06
C THR A 521 20.21 18.83 -15.75
N GLY A 522 20.71 19.89 -15.12
CA GLY A 522 20.13 20.53 -13.92
C GLY A 522 20.67 20.04 -12.57
N ASP A 523 20.65 20.93 -11.57
CA ASP A 523 20.78 20.54 -10.17
C ASP A 523 19.50 19.82 -9.72
N SER A 524 19.61 18.74 -8.94
CA SER A 524 18.46 18.02 -8.41
C SER A 524 17.77 18.85 -7.33
N ILE A 525 16.48 19.15 -7.51
CA ILE A 525 15.63 19.62 -6.42
C ILE A 525 15.35 18.40 -5.53
N PRO A 526 15.64 18.46 -4.21
CA PRO A 526 15.32 17.37 -3.29
C PRO A 526 13.86 16.92 -3.41
N GLY A 527 13.63 15.62 -3.61
CA GLY A 527 12.32 15.00 -3.83
C GLY A 527 11.67 15.17 -5.20
N ALA A 528 12.15 16.07 -6.06
CA ALA A 528 11.65 16.15 -7.43
C ALA A 528 12.26 15.02 -8.27
N SER A 529 11.42 14.39 -9.09
CA SER A 529 11.93 13.64 -10.24
C SER A 529 12.56 14.65 -11.19
N PRO A 530 13.87 14.57 -11.47
CA PRO A 530 14.47 15.51 -12.38
C PRO A 530 13.95 15.23 -13.80
N PRO A 531 14.00 16.23 -14.72
CA PRO A 531 13.30 16.13 -16.00
C PRO A 531 13.78 14.92 -16.79
N ILE A 532 12.84 14.05 -17.19
CA ILE A 532 13.17 12.92 -18.05
C ILE A 532 13.64 13.47 -19.39
N GLU A 533 14.89 13.19 -19.76
CA GLU A 533 15.49 13.69 -20.99
C GLU A 533 14.65 13.26 -22.21
N PRO A 534 14.18 14.19 -23.05
CA PRO A 534 13.41 13.84 -24.24
C PRO A 534 14.17 12.87 -25.14
N GLY A 535 13.54 11.75 -25.49
CA GLY A 535 14.16 10.72 -26.34
C GLY A 535 14.99 9.66 -25.59
N SER A 536 15.20 9.82 -24.28
CA SER A 536 15.72 8.75 -23.43
C SER A 536 14.78 7.52 -23.45
N GLY A 537 15.33 6.33 -23.23
CA GLY A 537 14.59 5.10 -23.02
C GLY A 537 13.56 5.24 -21.90
N VAL A 538 13.88 5.95 -20.81
CA VAL A 538 12.91 6.25 -19.75
C VAL A 538 11.72 7.06 -20.30
N ALA A 539 11.97 8.11 -21.10
CA ALA A 539 10.91 8.91 -21.73
C ALA A 539 10.05 8.06 -22.69
N LEU A 540 10.69 7.22 -23.50
CA LEU A 540 10.01 6.33 -24.44
C LEU A 540 9.14 5.31 -23.69
N CYS A 541 9.64 4.73 -22.60
CA CYS A 541 8.90 3.82 -21.76
C CYS A 541 7.68 4.52 -21.11
N HIS A 542 7.87 5.73 -20.59
CA HIS A 542 6.79 6.53 -20.02
C HIS A 542 5.69 6.84 -21.03
N GLN A 543 6.06 7.23 -22.25
CA GLN A 543 5.12 7.46 -23.36
C GLN A 543 4.36 6.16 -23.71
N ALA A 544 5.05 5.03 -23.80
CA ALA A 544 4.44 3.75 -24.11
C ALA A 544 3.46 3.28 -23.02
N VAL A 545 3.81 3.44 -21.74
CA VAL A 545 2.93 3.15 -20.59
C VAL A 545 1.70 4.06 -20.61
N THR A 546 1.88 5.35 -20.88
CA THR A 546 0.77 6.31 -20.98
C THR A 546 -0.21 5.91 -22.08
N ALA A 547 0.30 5.57 -23.27
CA ALA A 547 -0.52 5.09 -24.38
C ALA A 547 -1.25 3.78 -24.04
N TRP A 548 -0.57 2.85 -23.35
CA TRP A 548 -1.18 1.59 -22.89
C TRP A 548 -2.36 1.84 -21.94
N ARG A 549 -2.21 2.76 -20.98
CA ARG A 549 -3.30 3.16 -20.07
C ARG A 549 -4.47 3.79 -20.81
N GLN A 550 -4.21 4.74 -21.71
CA GLN A 550 -5.24 5.40 -22.52
C GLN A 550 -6.07 4.41 -23.33
N LEU A 551 -5.43 3.39 -23.91
CA LEU A 551 -6.11 2.31 -24.63
C LEU A 551 -7.03 1.47 -23.72
N HIS A 552 -6.68 1.33 -22.44
CA HIS A 552 -7.48 0.60 -21.46
C HIS A 552 -8.63 1.41 -20.87
N ASP A 553 -8.52 2.74 -20.87
CA ASP A 553 -9.59 3.64 -20.45
C ASP A 553 -10.60 3.91 -21.59
N ALA A 554 -10.23 3.61 -22.84
CA ALA A 554 -11.12 3.72 -24.00
C ALA A 554 -12.28 2.72 -23.93
N ALA A 555 -13.41 3.09 -24.54
CA ALA A 555 -14.62 2.25 -24.60
C ALA A 555 -14.36 0.89 -25.29
N ALA A 556 -13.49 0.86 -26.30
CA ALA A 556 -13.07 -0.35 -27.00
C ALA A 556 -11.61 -0.68 -26.66
N LYS A 557 -11.41 -1.62 -25.74
CA LYS A 557 -10.07 -2.07 -25.30
C LYS A 557 -9.42 -2.93 -26.38
N PRO A 558 -8.08 -2.87 -26.55
CA PRO A 558 -7.36 -3.80 -27.41
C PRO A 558 -7.58 -5.26 -27.00
N LEU A 559 -7.76 -6.12 -27.99
CA LEU A 559 -7.92 -7.56 -27.84
C LEU A 559 -6.88 -8.30 -28.69
N LEU A 560 -6.37 -9.39 -28.14
CA LEU A 560 -5.63 -10.42 -28.87
C LEU A 560 -6.13 -11.78 -28.38
N CYS A 561 -7.13 -12.33 -29.05
CA CYS A 561 -7.78 -13.58 -28.65
C CYS A 561 -7.47 -14.69 -29.64
N ILE A 562 -7.37 -15.92 -29.14
CA ILE A 562 -7.25 -17.14 -29.94
C ILE A 562 -8.42 -18.09 -29.65
N THR A 563 -9.04 -18.59 -30.72
CA THR A 563 -10.17 -19.51 -30.66
C THR A 563 -9.88 -20.77 -31.49
N PRO A 564 -9.89 -21.98 -30.89
CA PRO A 564 -9.69 -23.22 -31.62
C PRO A 564 -10.71 -23.45 -32.74
N ARG A 565 -10.31 -24.15 -33.79
CA ARG A 565 -11.16 -24.60 -34.90
C ARG A 565 -11.24 -26.12 -34.92
N ALA A 566 -12.27 -26.66 -35.58
CA ALA A 566 -12.49 -28.09 -35.67
C ALA A 566 -11.36 -28.86 -36.39
N ASP A 567 -10.59 -28.18 -37.25
CA ASP A 567 -9.44 -28.76 -37.98
C ASP A 567 -8.14 -28.80 -37.15
N GLY A 568 -8.20 -28.46 -35.86
CA GLY A 568 -7.06 -28.39 -34.95
C GLY A 568 -6.25 -27.09 -35.08
N GLY A 569 -6.53 -26.25 -36.08
CA GLY A 569 -6.00 -24.89 -36.15
C GLY A 569 -6.74 -23.92 -35.23
N ALA A 570 -6.50 -22.62 -35.40
CA ALA A 570 -7.20 -21.59 -34.62
C ALA A 570 -7.46 -20.32 -35.43
N THR A 571 -8.40 -19.50 -34.95
CA THR A 571 -8.61 -18.13 -35.41
C THR A 571 -8.02 -17.18 -34.38
N VAL A 572 -7.21 -16.22 -34.82
CA VAL A 572 -6.69 -15.13 -33.98
C VAL A 572 -7.42 -13.84 -34.33
N LEU A 573 -8.02 -13.20 -33.34
CA LEU A 573 -8.59 -11.85 -33.41
C LEU A 573 -7.60 -10.88 -32.76
N ASP A 574 -7.05 -9.94 -33.53
CA ASP A 574 -6.09 -8.96 -33.06
C ASP A 574 -6.56 -7.54 -33.41
N THR A 575 -6.83 -6.75 -32.37
CA THR A 575 -7.29 -5.36 -32.50
C THR A 575 -6.29 -4.38 -31.87
N ARG A 576 -5.11 -4.87 -31.49
CA ARG A 576 -4.03 -4.01 -31.00
C ARG A 576 -3.60 -3.04 -32.11
N PRO A 577 -3.14 -1.82 -31.79
CA PRO A 577 -2.62 -0.90 -32.80
C PRO A 577 -1.46 -1.46 -33.63
N CYS A 578 -0.72 -2.45 -33.10
CA CYS A 578 0.36 -3.13 -33.83
C CYS A 578 -0.10 -4.29 -34.74
N ALA A 579 -1.41 -4.60 -34.77
CA ALA A 579 -1.94 -5.72 -35.54
C ALA A 579 -1.74 -5.50 -37.05
N ARG A 580 -1.24 -6.52 -37.75
CA ARG A 580 -1.11 -6.48 -39.22
C ARG A 580 -2.43 -6.82 -39.93
N GLN A 581 -3.23 -7.66 -39.30
CA GLN A 581 -4.55 -8.10 -39.75
C GLN A 581 -5.46 -8.26 -38.55
N ARG A 582 -6.73 -7.92 -38.73
CA ARG A 582 -7.71 -8.01 -37.65
C ARG A 582 -8.07 -9.46 -37.30
N VAL A 583 -8.20 -10.31 -38.31
CA VAL A 583 -8.54 -11.72 -38.16
C VAL A 583 -7.58 -12.53 -39.00
N SER A 584 -6.96 -13.55 -38.40
CA SER A 584 -6.04 -14.44 -39.07
C SER A 584 -6.34 -15.90 -38.72
N GLN A 585 -6.10 -16.80 -39.67
CA GLN A 585 -6.22 -18.24 -39.48
C GLN A 585 -4.82 -18.81 -39.25
N VAL A 586 -4.66 -19.65 -38.23
CA VAL A 586 -3.40 -20.35 -37.94
C VAL A 586 -3.59 -21.86 -38.11
N SER A 587 -2.56 -22.52 -38.65
CA SER A 587 -2.54 -23.97 -38.83
C SER A 587 -2.56 -24.71 -37.49
N ALA A 588 -2.85 -26.01 -37.53
CA ALA A 588 -2.81 -26.86 -36.34
C ALA A 588 -1.41 -26.89 -35.69
N THR A 589 -0.34 -26.91 -36.50
CA THR A 589 1.03 -26.88 -35.98
C THR A 589 1.33 -25.54 -35.29
N ALA A 590 0.98 -24.42 -35.92
CA ALA A 590 1.20 -23.10 -35.35
C ALA A 590 0.39 -22.89 -34.06
N ALA A 591 -0.88 -23.32 -34.03
CA ALA A 591 -1.70 -23.33 -32.83
C ALA A 591 -1.08 -24.19 -31.71
N GLY A 592 -0.55 -25.37 -32.04
CA GLY A 592 0.16 -26.23 -31.09
C GLY A 592 1.41 -25.58 -30.50
N ILE A 593 2.18 -24.83 -31.29
CA ILE A 593 3.34 -24.08 -30.79
C ILE A 593 2.91 -22.93 -29.86
N LEU A 594 1.86 -22.20 -30.22
CA LEU A 594 1.30 -21.15 -29.35
C LEU A 594 0.82 -21.73 -28.01
N ALA A 595 0.16 -22.89 -28.02
CA ALA A 595 -0.26 -23.58 -26.81
C ALA A 595 0.94 -24.07 -25.97
N LEU A 596 1.96 -24.65 -26.61
CA LEU A 596 3.20 -25.07 -25.93
C LEU A 596 3.90 -23.88 -25.25
N CYS A 597 3.86 -22.71 -25.88
CA CYS A 597 4.50 -21.50 -25.38
C CYS A 597 3.64 -20.71 -24.37
N ASP A 598 2.45 -21.19 -23.97
CA ASP A 598 1.60 -20.51 -22.98
C ASP A 598 2.33 -20.34 -21.63
N GLY A 599 3.03 -21.39 -21.20
CA GLY A 599 3.84 -21.40 -19.98
C GLY A 599 5.24 -20.80 -20.13
N GLY A 600 5.67 -20.50 -21.35
CA GLY A 600 7.06 -20.18 -21.68
C GLY A 600 7.88 -21.41 -22.05
N ALA A 601 8.11 -21.65 -23.34
CA ALA A 601 8.86 -22.80 -23.85
C ALA A 601 10.28 -22.40 -24.32
N THR A 602 11.27 -23.26 -24.12
CA THR A 602 12.62 -23.04 -24.66
C THR A 602 12.64 -23.34 -26.17
N SER A 603 13.64 -22.81 -26.88
CA SER A 603 13.78 -23.12 -28.31
C SER A 603 13.95 -24.62 -28.60
N ALA A 604 14.48 -25.40 -27.65
CA ALA A 604 14.66 -26.84 -27.80
C ALA A 604 13.34 -27.63 -27.72
N GLN A 605 12.32 -27.08 -27.06
CA GLN A 605 11.00 -27.69 -26.97
C GLN A 605 10.15 -27.44 -28.22
N ILE A 606 10.51 -26.45 -29.04
CA ILE A 606 9.75 -26.01 -30.20
C ILE A 606 10.27 -26.73 -31.46
N ASP A 607 9.47 -27.65 -31.99
CA ASP A 607 9.76 -28.29 -33.28
C ASP A 607 9.33 -27.39 -34.45
N ARG A 608 10.24 -26.51 -34.87
CA ARG A 608 10.02 -25.60 -36.01
C ARG A 608 9.94 -26.33 -37.36
N GLY A 609 10.44 -27.57 -37.45
CA GLY A 609 10.50 -28.31 -38.72
C GLY A 609 9.13 -28.75 -39.24
N ARG A 610 8.09 -28.71 -38.39
CA ARG A 610 6.71 -29.04 -38.76
C ARG A 610 5.91 -27.85 -39.28
N LEU A 611 6.45 -26.64 -39.17
CA LEU A 611 5.81 -25.42 -39.67
C LEU A 611 5.99 -25.34 -41.18
N ALA A 612 4.94 -24.87 -41.86
CA ALA A 612 5.04 -24.49 -43.27
C ALA A 612 5.97 -23.27 -43.43
N PRO A 613 6.58 -23.07 -44.61
CA PRO A 613 7.44 -21.93 -44.87
C PRO A 613 6.77 -20.60 -44.49
N GLY A 614 7.47 -19.78 -43.70
CA GLY A 614 7.01 -18.46 -43.27
C GLY A 614 6.07 -18.42 -42.06
N GLU A 615 5.56 -19.56 -41.57
CA GLU A 615 4.66 -19.54 -40.40
C GLU A 615 5.36 -19.09 -39.11
N TRP A 616 6.61 -19.50 -38.90
CA TRP A 616 7.40 -19.04 -37.76
C TRP A 616 7.56 -17.51 -37.75
N ASP A 617 7.96 -16.96 -38.91
CA ASP A 617 8.14 -15.52 -39.07
C ASP A 617 6.80 -14.79 -38.91
N ALA A 618 5.68 -15.39 -39.32
CA ALA A 618 4.36 -14.84 -39.07
C ALA A 618 4.04 -14.78 -37.56
N LEU A 619 4.32 -15.83 -36.77
CA LEU A 619 4.09 -15.82 -35.33
C LEU A 619 4.87 -14.71 -34.61
N ILE A 620 6.14 -14.52 -34.99
CA ILE A 620 7.02 -13.49 -34.41
C ILE A 620 6.63 -12.09 -34.90
N SER A 621 6.43 -11.91 -36.20
CA SER A 621 6.21 -10.60 -36.81
C SER A 621 4.81 -10.01 -36.53
N ASN A 622 3.81 -10.86 -36.26
CA ASN A 622 2.52 -10.44 -35.70
C ASN A 622 2.59 -10.20 -34.18
N ARG A 623 3.74 -10.45 -33.54
CA ARG A 623 3.92 -10.36 -32.08
C ARG A 623 2.89 -11.21 -31.33
N TRP A 624 2.59 -12.40 -31.83
CA TRP A 624 1.79 -13.40 -31.10
C TRP A 624 2.67 -14.31 -30.26
N LEU A 625 3.93 -14.48 -30.68
CA LEU A 625 4.96 -15.19 -29.95
C LEU A 625 6.13 -14.23 -29.67
N LEU A 626 6.49 -14.05 -28.40
CA LEU A 626 7.61 -13.19 -27.99
C LEU A 626 8.79 -14.02 -27.51
N ALA A 627 10.00 -13.64 -27.91
CA ALA A 627 11.22 -14.11 -27.27
C ALA A 627 11.51 -13.26 -26.03
N LEU A 628 11.55 -13.88 -24.86
CA LEU A 628 11.87 -13.25 -23.57
C LEU A 628 12.99 -14.06 -22.91
N GLY A 629 14.22 -13.58 -23.03
CA GLY A 629 15.42 -14.37 -22.73
C GLY A 629 15.55 -15.58 -23.66
N GLU A 630 15.83 -16.76 -23.10
CA GLU A 630 16.00 -18.01 -23.86
C GLU A 630 14.67 -18.74 -24.17
N LYS A 631 13.54 -18.12 -23.83
CA LYS A 631 12.21 -18.73 -23.91
C LYS A 631 11.26 -17.92 -24.79
N TYR A 632 10.24 -18.59 -25.28
CA TYR A 632 9.17 -18.02 -26.08
C TYR A 632 7.86 -18.05 -25.31
N LEU A 633 7.15 -16.92 -25.28
CA LEU A 633 5.85 -16.76 -24.64
C LEU A 633 4.77 -16.44 -25.68
N SER A 634 3.69 -17.21 -25.68
CA SER A 634 2.50 -16.92 -26.47
C SER A 634 1.69 -15.81 -25.80
N LEU A 635 1.27 -14.79 -26.55
CA LEU A 635 0.48 -13.66 -26.06
C LEU A 635 -1.04 -13.76 -26.23
N PRO A 636 -1.59 -14.44 -27.27
CA PRO A 636 -3.03 -14.53 -27.42
C PRO A 636 -3.70 -15.15 -26.20
N VAL A 637 -4.76 -14.48 -25.73
CA VAL A 637 -5.58 -14.98 -24.63
C VAL A 637 -6.65 -15.94 -25.15
N ASN A 638 -6.94 -16.99 -24.39
CA ASN A 638 -7.90 -18.01 -24.81
C ASN A 638 -9.35 -17.51 -24.74
N GLY A 639 -10.09 -17.63 -25.85
CA GLY A 639 -11.55 -17.47 -25.88
C GLY A 639 -12.08 -16.08 -25.54
N ASP A 640 -13.26 -16.04 -24.91
CA ASP A 640 -13.92 -14.82 -24.45
C ASP A 640 -13.29 -14.34 -23.15
N VAL A 641 -12.78 -13.11 -23.16
CA VAL A 641 -12.03 -12.55 -22.03
C VAL A 641 -13.01 -11.93 -21.03
N PRO A 642 -13.05 -12.38 -19.76
CA PRO A 642 -13.97 -11.83 -18.76
C PRO A 642 -13.78 -10.31 -18.57
N ALA A 643 -14.84 -9.62 -18.13
CA ALA A 643 -14.71 -8.23 -17.71
C ALA A 643 -13.86 -8.14 -16.45
N LEU A 644 -12.91 -7.20 -16.41
CA LEU A 644 -12.16 -6.92 -15.18
C LEU A 644 -13.05 -6.14 -14.20
N PRO A 645 -12.88 -6.35 -12.88
CA PRO A 645 -13.46 -5.48 -11.87
C PRO A 645 -13.18 -4.00 -12.16
N ALA A 646 -14.13 -3.12 -11.88
CA ALA A 646 -13.95 -1.69 -12.03
C ALA A 646 -12.84 -1.19 -11.10
N ARG A 647 -11.86 -0.43 -11.63
CA ARG A 647 -10.69 0.08 -10.87
C ARG A 647 -11.08 0.83 -9.59
N GLN A 648 -12.23 1.50 -9.58
CA GLN A 648 -12.69 2.26 -8.42
C GLN A 648 -13.30 1.38 -7.32
N ARG A 649 -13.65 0.11 -7.59
CA ARG A 649 -14.31 -0.80 -6.66
C ARG A 649 -13.31 -1.74 -6.00
N PHE A 650 -12.32 -1.15 -5.32
CA PHE A 650 -11.31 -1.91 -4.59
C PHE A 650 -11.95 -2.72 -3.43
N PRO A 651 -11.57 -4.00 -3.22
CA PRO A 651 -12.09 -4.81 -2.12
C PRO A 651 -11.87 -4.23 -0.71
N GLY A 652 -10.82 -3.43 -0.52
CA GLY A 652 -10.58 -2.72 0.74
C GLY A 652 -11.48 -1.51 0.98
N GLY A 653 -12.50 -1.30 0.14
CA GLY A 653 -13.42 -0.17 0.25
C GLY A 653 -13.11 0.93 -0.76
N TYR A 654 -14.10 1.78 -1.00
CA TYR A 654 -14.00 2.89 -1.95
C TYR A 654 -15.02 3.99 -1.66
N ILE A 655 -14.80 5.16 -2.27
CA ILE A 655 -15.68 6.33 -2.18
C ILE A 655 -16.45 6.46 -3.50
N THR A 656 -17.78 6.56 -3.42
CA THR A 656 -18.66 6.85 -4.56
C THR A 656 -18.86 8.35 -4.67
N THR A 657 -17.97 9.04 -5.36
CA THR A 657 -18.24 10.40 -5.85
C THR A 657 -18.59 10.33 -7.35
N GLY A 658 -19.53 11.16 -7.80
CA GLY A 658 -20.03 11.13 -9.17
C GLY A 658 -18.92 11.36 -10.23
N PRO A 659 -19.19 11.12 -11.51
CA PRO A 659 -18.18 11.17 -12.58
C PRO A 659 -17.39 12.50 -12.66
N GLU A 660 -17.88 13.60 -12.09
CA GLU A 660 -17.19 14.90 -12.10
C GLU A 660 -16.01 15.01 -11.11
N SER A 661 -15.92 14.18 -10.06
CA SER A 661 -14.69 14.12 -9.24
C SER A 661 -13.54 13.42 -9.98
N SER A 662 -13.87 12.60 -11.00
CA SER A 662 -12.91 11.85 -11.82
C SER A 662 -11.90 12.75 -12.56
N GLY A 663 -12.21 14.05 -12.72
CA GLY A 663 -11.37 15.02 -13.42
C GLY A 663 -10.02 15.33 -12.76
N LEU A 664 -9.86 14.98 -11.49
CA LEU A 664 -8.58 15.04 -10.76
C LEU A 664 -8.05 13.64 -10.38
N LEU A 665 -8.80 12.58 -10.70
CA LEU A 665 -8.77 11.33 -9.93
C LEU A 665 -8.11 10.12 -10.62
N LEU A 666 -7.54 10.24 -11.83
CA LEU A 666 -6.87 9.10 -12.52
C LEU A 666 -5.63 9.43 -13.38
N ALA A 667 -5.07 10.63 -13.30
CA ALA A 667 -3.85 11.00 -14.03
C ALA A 667 -2.60 11.02 -13.14
N GLU A 668 -2.24 9.87 -12.56
CA GLU A 668 -0.84 9.50 -12.30
C GLU A 668 -0.65 8.00 -12.50
#